data_AF-A0A150RJW4-F1
#
_entry.id   AF-A0A150RJW4-F1
#
_cell.length_a   1.000
_cell.length_b   1.000
_cell.length_c   1.000
_cell.angle_alpha   90.00
_cell.angle_beta   90.00
_cell.angle_gamma   90.00
#
_symmetry.space_group_name_H-M   'P 1'
#
loop_
_entity.id
_entity.type
_entity.pdbx_description
1 polymer ?
#
loop_
_entity_poly.entity_id
_entity_poly.type
_entity_poly.pdbx_seq_one_letter_code
_entity_poly.pdbx_strand_id
1 'polypeptide(L)'
;MDTKANKRTGPQFSAEMRTSQRAIFQLADRLTEAWWKVESPAIYPDTGEDVRVEIFEPGGARTGLSLDFQVKGHEGIERFLAKGDPAHVHYQLDVMHLESWEKKPRPVAILIWDVRERRGYWALARDACKRLDTQSPRWRQHQYATLLIHRTNITDDEGLARLREAVAWDELPKLVRPGDEVAFELSVQPDDSPEGRAKENELIEFWEGGGEVTIESRLISDLVMLHDGLRRAFGDAYWKRAKEVQLFSVPGRKLAPVRVEAESAAGTAQLPYVELRLARSGRRYSTLSNEHQRAAVTLKLVLDDGDPQLVRASIELALDGRGLDEARAAAWFVLMATEPGGSLRIERLDERTDPCVLPFYVSVTEEERASLRRTHELLQRLSLLQERVRTHGHFSFAFPPSRQQVQDALKLLPVVSGGEHEMTYRANISVKGTSELSIAATDGPLTFVHDGDDAVEVFGVRVPIGPVRFVITDVPHFVESYNSALRQALASRQDTFHVDIPCRGRYLDWAPEGSLEDRLDALAKDQAGYFTADQARSVGCFADYLDYLEQRKKLETVAEGVFRLVNFPAVSDVKDLVVVWLQSGKAAVFSHHTALVLHELSDILPPRIHVTVPPTWTPAAPLPAHVVLHSATLAESEITWHDVVPITTPARTIRDCRAAGLDPELLEQACREGIERGIIPAEALRPSEIFAAE
;
A
#
# COMPACT_ATOMS: atom_id res chain seq x y z
N MET A 1 -80.29 -46.68 -50.68
CA MET A 1 -80.65 -46.93 -49.26
C MET A 1 -79.37 -47.25 -48.51
N ASP A 2 -79.06 -46.39 -47.54
CA ASP A 2 -78.15 -46.53 -46.40
C ASP A 2 -76.70 -47.01 -46.57
N THR A 3 -75.80 -46.04 -46.78
CA THR A 3 -74.42 -46.09 -46.27
C THR A 3 -74.33 -45.37 -44.93
N LYS A 4 -74.13 -46.13 -43.86
CA LYS A 4 -73.93 -45.67 -42.48
C LYS A 4 -72.76 -44.68 -42.38
N ALA A 5 -73.04 -43.50 -41.87
CA ALA A 5 -72.06 -42.51 -41.46
C ALA A 5 -71.22 -43.02 -40.28
N ASN A 6 -69.92 -43.17 -40.50
CA ASN A 6 -68.95 -43.49 -39.47
C ASN A 6 -68.61 -42.21 -38.69
N LYS A 7 -69.12 -42.07 -37.46
CA LYS A 7 -68.73 -41.00 -36.52
C LYS A 7 -67.27 -41.22 -36.13
N ARG A 8 -66.35 -40.43 -36.68
CA ARG A 8 -64.99 -40.28 -36.17
C ARG A 8 -65.04 -39.60 -34.80
N THR A 9 -64.92 -40.36 -33.73
CA THR A 9 -64.62 -39.86 -32.39
C THR A 9 -63.14 -39.51 -32.31
N GLY A 10 -62.80 -38.22 -32.14
CA GLY A 10 -61.44 -37.77 -31.84
C GLY A 10 -60.94 -38.29 -30.48
N PRO A 11 -59.63 -38.18 -30.18
CA PRO A 11 -59.05 -38.73 -28.95
C PRO A 11 -59.70 -38.13 -27.70
N GLN A 12 -60.17 -38.99 -26.79
CA GLN A 12 -60.69 -38.58 -25.48
C GLN A 12 -59.52 -38.23 -24.56
N PHE A 13 -59.26 -36.93 -24.36
CA PHE A 13 -58.30 -36.46 -23.36
C PHE A 13 -58.73 -36.85 -21.94
N SER A 14 -57.78 -37.26 -21.10
CA SER A 14 -57.99 -37.52 -19.66
C SER A 14 -58.41 -36.22 -18.93
N ALA A 15 -59.05 -36.35 -17.76
CA ALA A 15 -59.50 -35.17 -17.00
C ALA A 15 -58.33 -34.21 -16.67
N GLU A 16 -57.16 -34.75 -16.34
CA GLU A 16 -55.94 -33.97 -16.09
C GLU A 16 -55.45 -33.22 -17.33
N MET A 17 -55.44 -33.87 -18.51
CA MET A 17 -55.06 -33.21 -19.76
C MET A 17 -56.01 -32.06 -20.12
N ARG A 18 -57.31 -32.20 -19.83
CA ARG A 18 -58.30 -31.12 -20.04
C ARG A 18 -58.07 -29.95 -19.10
N THR A 19 -57.75 -30.21 -17.84
CA THR A 19 -57.43 -29.18 -16.85
C THR A 19 -56.17 -28.42 -17.22
N SER A 20 -55.12 -29.12 -17.65
CA SER A 20 -53.88 -28.51 -18.14
C SER A 20 -54.09 -27.65 -19.40
N GLN A 21 -54.82 -28.16 -20.40
CA GLN A 21 -55.16 -27.39 -21.60
C GLN A 21 -55.97 -26.14 -21.25
N ARG A 22 -56.96 -26.27 -20.37
CA ARG A 22 -57.77 -25.13 -19.92
C ARG A 22 -56.90 -24.08 -19.21
N ALA A 23 -55.97 -24.49 -18.35
CA ALA A 23 -55.05 -23.58 -17.69
C ALA A 23 -54.19 -22.79 -18.69
N ILE A 24 -53.66 -23.45 -19.72
CA ILE A 24 -52.86 -22.81 -20.78
C ILE A 24 -53.67 -21.75 -21.54
N PHE A 25 -54.91 -22.06 -21.94
CA PHE A 25 -55.77 -21.09 -22.63
C PHE A 25 -56.15 -19.90 -21.73
N GLN A 26 -56.52 -20.18 -20.47
CA GLN A 26 -56.86 -19.12 -19.52
C GLN A 26 -55.66 -18.21 -19.22
N LEU A 27 -54.45 -18.76 -19.13
CA LEU A 27 -53.22 -18.00 -19.02
C LEU A 27 -52.99 -17.15 -20.27
N ALA A 28 -53.13 -17.72 -21.48
CA ALA A 28 -52.93 -16.99 -22.72
C ALA A 28 -53.87 -15.79 -22.86
N ASP A 29 -55.15 -15.93 -22.49
CA ASP A 29 -56.10 -14.82 -22.39
C ASP A 29 -55.56 -13.73 -21.45
N ARG A 30 -55.18 -14.13 -20.23
CA ARG A 30 -54.72 -13.21 -19.19
C ARG A 30 -53.44 -12.46 -19.57
N LEU A 31 -52.50 -13.14 -20.22
CA LEU A 31 -51.27 -12.53 -20.73
C LEU A 31 -51.55 -11.56 -21.88
N THR A 32 -52.48 -11.91 -22.77
CA THR A 32 -52.90 -11.03 -23.87
C THR A 32 -53.52 -9.73 -23.34
N GLU A 33 -54.36 -9.81 -22.31
CA GLU A 33 -54.90 -8.63 -21.60
C GLU A 33 -53.79 -7.73 -21.04
N ALA A 34 -52.67 -8.31 -20.62
CA ALA A 34 -51.50 -7.61 -20.10
C ALA A 34 -50.52 -7.11 -21.18
N TRP A 35 -50.88 -7.18 -22.48
CA TRP A 35 -50.03 -6.88 -23.62
C TRP A 35 -48.83 -7.83 -23.79
N TRP A 36 -48.92 -9.05 -23.27
CA TRP A 36 -47.89 -10.06 -23.44
C TRP A 36 -48.28 -10.97 -24.59
N LYS A 37 -47.53 -10.88 -25.69
CA LYS A 37 -47.83 -11.63 -26.90
C LYS A 37 -47.40 -13.08 -26.72
N VAL A 38 -48.39 -13.97 -26.74
CA VAL A 38 -48.15 -15.40 -26.75
C VAL A 38 -47.78 -15.83 -28.17
N GLU A 39 -46.58 -16.38 -28.36
CA GLU A 39 -46.24 -17.09 -29.60
C GLU A 39 -47.10 -18.36 -29.62
N SER A 40 -47.88 -18.53 -30.70
CA SER A 40 -49.01 -19.49 -30.81
C SER A 40 -48.89 -20.69 -29.88
N PRO A 41 -49.90 -21.00 -29.05
CA PRO A 41 -49.87 -22.19 -28.19
C PRO A 41 -49.76 -23.41 -29.10
N ALA A 42 -48.54 -23.90 -29.28
CA ALA A 42 -48.25 -24.98 -30.20
C ALA A 42 -48.97 -26.21 -29.64
N ILE A 43 -50.07 -26.57 -30.28
CA ILE A 43 -50.71 -27.84 -30.07
C ILE A 43 -49.70 -28.87 -30.61
N TYR A 44 -48.94 -29.48 -29.68
CA TYR A 44 -47.91 -30.53 -29.80
C TYR A 44 -46.42 -30.10 -29.67
N PRO A 45 -45.59 -30.91 -28.97
CA PRO A 45 -44.66 -30.46 -27.95
C PRO A 45 -43.21 -30.84 -28.31
N ASP A 46 -42.57 -30.09 -29.20
CA ASP A 46 -41.16 -30.34 -29.51
C ASP A 46 -40.19 -29.39 -28.77
N THR A 47 -40.70 -28.48 -27.92
CA THR A 47 -39.86 -27.51 -27.19
C THR A 47 -39.71 -27.76 -25.68
N GLY A 48 -40.61 -28.55 -25.07
CA GLY A 48 -40.56 -28.90 -23.64
C GLY A 48 -41.29 -27.95 -22.69
N GLU A 49 -41.55 -26.69 -23.07
CA GLU A 49 -42.38 -25.72 -22.32
C GLU A 49 -43.79 -25.53 -22.91
N ASP A 50 -44.73 -25.07 -22.08
CA ASP A 50 -46.15 -25.01 -22.43
C ASP A 50 -46.54 -23.73 -23.18
N VAL A 51 -45.94 -22.58 -22.84
CA VAL A 51 -46.27 -21.28 -23.46
C VAL A 51 -45.03 -20.41 -23.60
N ARG A 52 -44.80 -19.83 -24.79
CA ARG A 52 -43.75 -18.84 -25.02
C ARG A 52 -44.35 -17.45 -25.17
N VAL A 53 -43.68 -16.47 -24.58
CA VAL A 53 -44.23 -15.12 -24.45
C VAL A 53 -43.17 -14.06 -24.72
N GLU A 54 -43.55 -13.06 -25.49
CA GLU A 54 -42.82 -11.81 -25.65
C GLU A 54 -43.60 -10.67 -24.99
N ILE A 55 -42.92 -9.85 -24.18
CA ILE A 55 -43.55 -8.77 -23.40
C ILE A 55 -43.57 -7.48 -24.23
N PHE A 56 -44.74 -6.86 -24.36
CA PHE A 56 -44.92 -5.55 -24.98
C PHE A 56 -45.41 -4.53 -23.96
N GLU A 57 -45.19 -3.26 -24.25
CA GLU A 57 -45.80 -2.16 -23.50
C GLU A 57 -47.25 -1.95 -23.93
N PRO A 58 -48.09 -1.36 -23.06
CA PRO A 58 -49.36 -0.79 -23.47
C PRO A 58 -49.14 0.17 -24.65
N GLY A 59 -49.75 -0.14 -25.80
CA GLY A 59 -49.51 0.59 -27.07
C GLY A 59 -48.64 -0.15 -28.08
N GLY A 60 -48.13 -1.35 -27.75
CA GLY A 60 -47.54 -2.29 -28.72
C GLY A 60 -46.04 -2.09 -28.99
N ALA A 61 -45.33 -1.30 -28.19
CA ALA A 61 -43.88 -1.22 -28.27
C ALA A 61 -43.22 -2.48 -27.68
N ARG A 62 -42.18 -3.00 -28.34
CA ARG A 62 -41.42 -4.17 -27.86
C ARG A 62 -40.55 -3.77 -26.67
N THR A 63 -40.57 -4.57 -25.60
CA THR A 63 -39.66 -4.41 -24.45
C THR A 63 -38.32 -5.10 -24.65
N GLY A 64 -38.25 -6.08 -25.57
CA GLY A 64 -37.09 -6.96 -25.75
C GLY A 64 -37.06 -8.14 -24.76
N LEU A 65 -38.00 -8.22 -23.83
CA LEU A 65 -38.10 -9.32 -22.87
C LEU A 65 -38.92 -10.47 -23.44
N SER A 66 -38.44 -11.69 -23.18
CA SER A 66 -39.15 -12.92 -23.50
C SER A 66 -38.94 -13.94 -22.39
N LEU A 67 -39.93 -14.79 -22.18
CA LEU A 67 -39.87 -15.90 -21.23
C LEU A 67 -40.71 -17.08 -21.71
N ASP A 68 -40.36 -18.26 -21.23
CA ASP A 68 -41.16 -19.45 -21.40
C ASP A 68 -41.89 -19.77 -20.08
N PHE A 69 -43.13 -20.27 -20.15
CA PHE A 69 -43.91 -20.71 -19.00
C PHE A 69 -44.02 -22.23 -18.99
N GLN A 70 -43.80 -22.80 -17.82
CA GLN A 70 -44.24 -24.15 -17.48
C GLN A 70 -45.50 -24.07 -16.62
N VAL A 71 -46.63 -24.55 -17.12
CA VAL A 71 -47.94 -24.44 -16.47
C VAL A 71 -48.34 -25.77 -15.84
N LYS A 72 -48.73 -25.74 -14.56
CA LYS A 72 -49.33 -26.86 -13.82
C LYS A 72 -50.73 -26.46 -13.38
N GLY A 73 -51.75 -26.94 -14.10
CA GLY A 73 -53.15 -26.59 -13.87
C GLY A 73 -53.83 -27.47 -12.82
N HIS A 74 -54.58 -26.85 -11.91
CA HIS A 74 -55.32 -27.50 -10.83
C HIS A 74 -56.71 -26.88 -10.61
N GLU A 75 -57.65 -27.67 -10.07
CA GLU A 75 -58.98 -27.21 -9.68
C GLU A 75 -59.01 -26.71 -8.21
N GLY A 76 -58.18 -25.73 -7.87
CA GLY A 76 -57.98 -25.28 -6.50
C GLY A 76 -56.55 -25.50 -5.99
N ILE A 77 -56.00 -24.49 -5.32
CA ILE A 77 -54.65 -24.51 -4.73
C ILE A 77 -54.62 -24.90 -3.25
N GLU A 78 -55.76 -25.14 -2.60
CA GLU A 78 -55.85 -25.34 -1.14
C GLU A 78 -54.99 -26.50 -0.66
N ARG A 79 -54.84 -27.54 -1.49
CA ARG A 79 -54.00 -28.72 -1.22
C ARG A 79 -52.50 -28.41 -1.13
N PHE A 80 -52.07 -27.26 -1.66
CA PHE A 80 -50.68 -26.81 -1.69
C PHE A 80 -50.36 -25.78 -0.59
N LEU A 81 -51.33 -25.48 0.27
CA LEU A 81 -51.14 -24.56 1.39
C LEU A 81 -50.82 -25.35 2.66
N ALA A 82 -49.67 -25.06 3.28
CA ALA A 82 -49.29 -25.68 4.55
C ALA A 82 -49.89 -24.91 5.73
N LYS A 83 -50.38 -25.61 6.77
CA LYS A 83 -50.95 -24.97 7.97
C LYS A 83 -49.96 -24.08 8.73
N GLY A 84 -48.66 -24.40 8.65
CA GLY A 84 -47.58 -23.64 9.30
C GLY A 84 -46.94 -22.56 8.42
N ASP A 85 -47.28 -22.50 7.13
CA ASP A 85 -46.77 -21.52 6.18
C ASP A 85 -47.87 -21.12 5.18
N PRO A 86 -48.87 -20.36 5.62
CA PRO A 86 -49.96 -19.94 4.76
C PRO A 86 -49.54 -18.85 3.75
N ALA A 87 -48.30 -18.36 3.81
CA ALA A 87 -47.77 -17.32 2.93
C ALA A 87 -47.25 -17.90 1.59
N HIS A 88 -46.97 -19.20 1.54
CA HIS A 88 -46.43 -19.87 0.36
C HIS A 88 -47.35 -20.96 -0.19
N VAL A 89 -47.28 -21.15 -1.51
CA VAL A 89 -47.79 -22.33 -2.22
C VAL A 89 -46.62 -23.32 -2.32
N HIS A 90 -46.80 -24.51 -1.75
CA HIS A 90 -45.82 -25.58 -1.75
C HIS A 90 -46.10 -26.53 -2.90
N TYR A 91 -45.17 -26.61 -3.86
CA TYR A 91 -45.35 -27.44 -5.04
C TYR A 91 -44.13 -28.31 -5.30
N GLN A 92 -44.32 -29.63 -5.40
CA GLN A 92 -43.25 -30.59 -5.61
C GLN A 92 -42.94 -30.76 -7.10
N LEU A 93 -41.67 -30.59 -7.48
CA LEU A 93 -41.19 -30.73 -8.84
C LEU A 93 -40.01 -31.70 -8.92
N ASP A 94 -39.86 -32.34 -10.08
CA ASP A 94 -38.70 -33.16 -10.38
C ASP A 94 -37.45 -32.27 -10.50
N VAL A 95 -36.37 -32.67 -9.83
CA VAL A 95 -35.11 -31.93 -9.81
C VAL A 95 -34.49 -31.83 -11.20
N MET A 96 -34.61 -32.87 -12.04
CA MET A 96 -34.08 -32.81 -13.41
C MET A 96 -34.73 -31.69 -14.23
N HIS A 97 -36.03 -31.44 -14.04
CA HIS A 97 -36.71 -30.36 -14.73
C HIS A 97 -36.23 -28.98 -14.26
N LEU A 98 -36.09 -28.80 -12.94
CA LEU A 98 -35.58 -27.55 -12.37
C LEU A 98 -34.16 -27.23 -12.87
N GLU A 99 -33.26 -28.20 -12.84
CA GLU A 99 -31.89 -28.03 -13.36
C GLU A 99 -31.87 -27.78 -14.87
N SER A 100 -32.75 -28.42 -15.63
CA SER A 100 -32.86 -28.18 -17.08
C SER A 100 -33.35 -26.76 -17.37
N TRP A 101 -34.34 -26.26 -16.63
CA TRP A 101 -34.88 -24.91 -16.81
C TRP A 101 -33.92 -23.82 -16.33
N GLU A 102 -33.17 -24.06 -15.25
CA GLU A 102 -32.15 -23.13 -14.75
C GLU A 102 -31.11 -22.80 -15.84
N LYS A 103 -30.70 -23.81 -16.62
CA LYS A 103 -29.67 -23.71 -17.66
C LYS A 103 -30.19 -23.15 -19.00
N LYS A 104 -31.49 -22.94 -19.16
CA LYS A 104 -32.03 -22.43 -20.44
C LYS A 104 -31.59 -20.98 -20.68
N PRO A 105 -31.32 -20.57 -21.94
CA PRO A 105 -30.91 -19.20 -22.26
C PRO A 105 -32.03 -18.18 -22.13
N ARG A 106 -33.30 -18.62 -22.11
CA ARG A 106 -34.47 -17.79 -21.78
C ARG A 106 -34.95 -18.14 -20.39
N PRO A 107 -35.49 -17.17 -19.62
CA PRO A 107 -36.03 -17.41 -18.31
C PRO A 107 -37.27 -18.30 -18.41
N VAL A 108 -37.41 -19.26 -17.48
CA VAL A 108 -38.58 -20.12 -17.38
C VAL A 108 -39.37 -19.77 -16.12
N ALA A 109 -40.62 -19.36 -16.28
CA ALA A 109 -41.56 -19.16 -15.18
C ALA A 109 -42.37 -20.43 -14.91
N ILE A 110 -42.25 -20.97 -13.71
CA ILE A 110 -43.05 -22.09 -13.22
C ILE A 110 -44.34 -21.52 -12.67
N LEU A 111 -45.47 -21.99 -13.18
CA LEU A 111 -46.79 -21.45 -12.87
C LEU A 111 -47.74 -22.52 -12.36
N ILE A 112 -48.23 -22.35 -11.14
CA ILE A 112 -49.30 -23.18 -10.57
C ILE A 112 -50.61 -22.45 -10.81
N TRP A 113 -51.45 -22.97 -11.70
CA TRP A 113 -52.66 -22.30 -12.17
C TRP A 113 -53.92 -22.88 -11.54
N ASP A 114 -54.69 -22.02 -10.88
CA ASP A 114 -56.04 -22.32 -10.41
C ASP A 114 -57.06 -22.05 -11.52
N VAL A 115 -57.64 -23.13 -12.04
CA VAL A 115 -58.60 -23.07 -13.14
C VAL A 115 -59.96 -22.47 -12.71
N ARG A 116 -60.32 -22.58 -11.42
CA ARG A 116 -61.59 -22.06 -10.89
C ARG A 116 -61.50 -20.55 -10.71
N GLU A 117 -60.41 -20.10 -10.10
CA GLU A 117 -60.15 -18.69 -9.81
C GLU A 117 -59.52 -17.93 -11.00
N ARG A 118 -59.16 -18.64 -12.07
CA ARG A 118 -58.40 -18.11 -13.23
C ARG A 118 -57.15 -17.33 -12.79
N ARG A 119 -56.40 -17.92 -11.86
CA ARG A 119 -55.26 -17.25 -11.21
C ARG A 119 -54.05 -18.17 -11.17
N GLY A 120 -52.92 -17.68 -11.67
CA GLY A 120 -51.63 -18.36 -11.55
C GLY A 120 -50.81 -17.87 -10.38
N TYR A 121 -49.97 -18.74 -9.83
CA TYR A 121 -48.93 -18.45 -8.84
C TYR A 121 -47.57 -18.79 -9.45
N TRP A 122 -46.65 -17.83 -9.53
CA TRP A 122 -45.43 -17.96 -10.32
C TRP A 122 -44.14 -17.90 -9.50
N ALA A 123 -43.13 -18.64 -9.97
CA ALA A 123 -41.74 -18.46 -9.58
C ALA A 123 -40.83 -18.64 -10.80
N LEU A 124 -39.78 -17.83 -10.92
CA LEU A 124 -38.74 -18.08 -11.91
C LEU A 124 -37.89 -19.29 -11.49
N ALA A 125 -37.63 -20.19 -12.42
CA ALA A 125 -36.87 -21.42 -12.17
C ALA A 125 -35.47 -21.13 -11.59
N ARG A 126 -34.76 -20.11 -12.12
CA ARG A 126 -33.45 -19.70 -11.62
C ARG A 126 -33.49 -19.16 -10.18
N ASP A 127 -34.45 -18.32 -9.85
CA ASP A 127 -34.61 -17.78 -8.49
C ASP A 127 -35.08 -18.84 -7.49
N ALA A 128 -35.86 -19.80 -7.96
CA ALA A 128 -36.22 -20.99 -7.19
C ALA A 128 -34.98 -21.83 -6.84
N CYS A 129 -34.13 -22.13 -7.84
CA CYS A 129 -32.90 -22.90 -7.64
C CYS A 129 -31.94 -22.17 -6.68
N LYS A 130 -31.72 -20.86 -6.86
CA LYS A 130 -30.90 -20.04 -5.93
C LYS A 130 -31.40 -20.10 -4.48
N ARG A 131 -32.72 -20.09 -4.27
CA ARG A 131 -33.30 -20.22 -2.92
C ARG A 131 -33.10 -21.62 -2.35
N LEU A 132 -33.30 -22.66 -3.15
CA LEU A 132 -33.06 -24.04 -2.74
C LEU A 132 -31.59 -24.30 -2.41
N ASP A 133 -30.65 -23.66 -3.11
CA ASP A 133 -29.21 -23.74 -2.83
C ASP A 133 -28.86 -23.24 -1.45
N THR A 134 -29.48 -22.13 -1.07
CA THR A 134 -29.28 -21.50 0.23
C THR A 134 -29.98 -22.31 1.34
N GLN A 135 -31.21 -22.75 1.11
CA GLN A 135 -32.06 -23.34 2.15
C GLN A 135 -31.90 -24.85 2.31
N SER A 136 -31.42 -25.55 1.29
CA SER A 136 -31.31 -27.01 1.28
C SER A 136 -30.15 -27.46 0.38
N PRO A 137 -28.88 -27.33 0.81
CA PRO A 137 -27.70 -27.52 -0.06
C PRO A 137 -27.58 -28.88 -0.77
N ARG A 138 -28.36 -29.90 -0.37
CA ARG A 138 -28.40 -31.23 -0.99
C ARG A 138 -29.64 -31.49 -1.87
N TRP A 139 -30.49 -30.50 -2.11
CA TRP A 139 -31.74 -30.67 -2.86
C TRP A 139 -31.53 -31.29 -4.25
N ARG A 140 -30.40 -30.95 -4.91
CA ARG A 140 -30.01 -31.50 -6.22
C ARG A 140 -29.72 -33.00 -6.23
N GLN A 141 -29.52 -33.63 -5.07
CA GLN A 141 -29.29 -35.08 -4.95
C GLN A 141 -30.59 -35.87 -4.82
N HIS A 142 -31.74 -35.19 -4.73
CA HIS A 142 -33.05 -35.82 -4.57
C HIS A 142 -33.78 -35.90 -5.90
N GLN A 143 -34.74 -36.83 -6.01
CA GLN A 143 -35.61 -36.91 -7.17
C GLN A 143 -36.56 -35.71 -7.27
N TYR A 144 -36.98 -35.18 -6.12
CA TYR A 144 -37.95 -34.10 -6.04
C TYR A 144 -37.48 -33.00 -5.10
N ALA A 145 -37.87 -31.76 -5.42
CA ALA A 145 -37.72 -30.60 -4.56
C ALA A 145 -39.06 -29.88 -4.39
N THR A 146 -39.27 -29.34 -3.20
CA THR A 146 -40.47 -28.54 -2.90
C THR A 146 -40.17 -27.08 -3.19
N LEU A 147 -40.85 -26.54 -4.20
CA LEU A 147 -40.82 -25.14 -4.55
C LEU A 147 -41.74 -24.34 -3.62
N LEU A 148 -41.22 -23.23 -3.07
CA LEU A 148 -41.98 -22.26 -2.28
C LEU A 148 -42.30 -21.03 -3.13
N ILE A 149 -43.56 -20.88 -3.51
CA ILE A 149 -44.05 -19.74 -4.29
C ILE A 149 -44.79 -18.79 -3.36
N HIS A 150 -44.32 -17.56 -3.22
CA HIS A 150 -44.98 -16.58 -2.36
C HIS A 150 -46.38 -16.23 -2.91
N ARG A 151 -47.40 -16.16 -2.06
CA ARG A 151 -48.80 -15.98 -2.49
C ARG A 151 -49.12 -14.63 -3.11
N THR A 152 -48.21 -13.65 -3.00
CA THR A 152 -48.33 -12.39 -3.75
C THR A 152 -47.77 -12.51 -5.17
N ASN A 153 -47.02 -13.56 -5.51
CA ASN A 153 -46.55 -13.79 -6.89
C ASN A 153 -47.68 -14.41 -7.72
N ILE A 154 -48.74 -13.64 -7.93
CA ILE A 154 -49.90 -14.05 -8.72
C ILE A 154 -49.89 -13.43 -10.12
N THR A 155 -50.79 -13.86 -10.98
CA THR A 155 -50.92 -13.34 -12.35
C THR A 155 -51.93 -12.19 -12.45
N ASP A 156 -52.13 -11.40 -11.39
CA ASP A 156 -52.83 -10.11 -11.49
C ASP A 156 -51.90 -9.04 -12.08
N ASP A 157 -52.36 -7.79 -12.23
CA ASP A 157 -51.55 -6.75 -12.89
C ASP A 157 -50.27 -6.44 -12.12
N GLU A 158 -50.35 -6.34 -10.79
CA GLU A 158 -49.17 -6.11 -9.96
C GLU A 158 -48.21 -7.29 -9.96
N GLY A 159 -48.72 -8.50 -9.94
CA GLY A 159 -47.92 -9.72 -9.93
C GLY A 159 -47.27 -10.00 -11.28
N LEU A 160 -47.93 -9.67 -12.40
CA LEU A 160 -47.28 -9.68 -13.72
C LEU A 160 -46.25 -8.56 -13.85
N ALA A 161 -46.47 -7.37 -13.26
CA ALA A 161 -45.45 -6.33 -13.19
C ALA A 161 -44.22 -6.82 -12.42
N ARG A 162 -44.38 -7.45 -11.25
CA ARG A 162 -43.28 -8.09 -10.51
C ARG A 162 -42.59 -9.21 -11.31
N LEU A 163 -43.34 -10.02 -12.06
CA LEU A 163 -42.74 -11.04 -12.93
C LEU A 163 -41.91 -10.41 -14.05
N ARG A 164 -42.43 -9.35 -14.69
CA ARG A 164 -41.69 -8.58 -15.71
C ARG A 164 -40.40 -8.00 -15.14
N GLU A 165 -40.43 -7.43 -13.94
CA GLU A 165 -39.24 -6.91 -13.25
C GLU A 165 -38.21 -8.02 -12.99
N ALA A 166 -38.66 -9.19 -12.53
CA ALA A 166 -37.78 -10.32 -12.28
C ALA A 166 -37.13 -10.85 -13.59
N VAL A 167 -37.91 -10.90 -14.68
CA VAL A 167 -37.41 -11.26 -16.02
C VAL A 167 -36.43 -10.22 -16.53
N ALA A 168 -36.70 -8.93 -16.35
CA ALA A 168 -35.83 -7.84 -16.76
C ALA A 168 -34.46 -7.92 -16.07
N TRP A 169 -34.42 -8.31 -14.80
CA TRP A 169 -33.18 -8.57 -14.08
C TRP A 169 -32.41 -9.79 -14.61
N ASP A 170 -33.10 -10.89 -14.91
CA ASP A 170 -32.47 -12.10 -15.46
C ASP A 170 -31.90 -11.87 -16.88
N GLU A 171 -32.55 -10.98 -17.64
CA GLU A 171 -32.19 -10.63 -19.02
C GLU A 171 -31.33 -9.36 -19.11
N LEU A 172 -30.96 -8.73 -17.99
CA LEU A 172 -30.22 -7.47 -17.94
C LEU A 172 -28.95 -7.45 -18.82
N PRO A 173 -28.12 -8.52 -18.89
CA PRO A 173 -26.94 -8.55 -19.75
C PRO A 173 -27.24 -8.46 -21.26
N LYS A 174 -28.50 -8.67 -21.67
CA LYS A 174 -28.95 -8.50 -23.06
C LYS A 174 -29.43 -7.07 -23.34
N LEU A 175 -29.82 -6.35 -22.29
CA LEU A 175 -30.36 -4.98 -22.36
C LEU A 175 -29.25 -3.93 -22.33
N VAL A 176 -28.15 -4.19 -21.61
CA VAL A 176 -27.02 -3.27 -21.43
C VAL A 176 -25.73 -4.07 -21.48
N ARG A 177 -24.75 -3.60 -22.26
CA ARG A 177 -23.42 -4.20 -22.39
C ARG A 177 -22.40 -3.46 -21.53
N PRO A 178 -21.31 -4.11 -21.12
CA PRO A 178 -20.22 -3.42 -20.44
C PRO A 178 -19.65 -2.28 -21.31
N GLY A 179 -19.74 -1.05 -20.79
CA GLY A 179 -19.30 0.17 -21.49
C GLY A 179 -20.43 0.99 -22.12
N ASP A 180 -21.66 0.49 -22.14
CA ASP A 180 -22.83 1.28 -22.57
C ASP A 180 -23.09 2.42 -21.57
N GLU A 181 -23.42 3.59 -22.09
CA GLU A 181 -23.82 4.75 -21.28
C GLU A 181 -25.29 4.61 -20.87
N VAL A 182 -25.54 4.56 -19.56
CA VAL A 182 -26.89 4.52 -18.99
C VAL A 182 -27.18 5.85 -18.30
N ALA A 183 -28.09 6.62 -18.88
CA ALA A 183 -28.54 7.89 -18.33
C ALA A 183 -29.84 7.74 -17.54
N PHE A 184 -29.97 8.51 -16.46
CA PHE A 184 -31.18 8.68 -15.69
C PHE A 184 -31.26 10.12 -15.15
N GLU A 185 -32.45 10.56 -14.78
CA GLU A 185 -32.71 11.80 -14.09
C GLU A 185 -33.21 11.48 -12.68
N LEU A 186 -32.57 12.07 -11.66
CA LEU A 186 -32.92 11.88 -10.26
C LEU A 186 -33.22 13.25 -9.64
N SER A 187 -34.44 13.40 -9.14
CA SER A 187 -34.90 14.61 -8.46
C SER A 187 -34.92 14.37 -6.95
N VAL A 188 -34.11 15.11 -6.20
CA VAL A 188 -33.98 14.98 -4.74
C VAL A 188 -34.50 16.25 -4.06
N GLN A 189 -35.25 16.09 -2.98
CA GLN A 189 -35.78 17.18 -2.16
C GLN A 189 -35.40 16.98 -0.68
N PRO A 190 -34.21 17.45 -0.25
CA PRO A 190 -33.86 17.55 1.15
C PRO A 190 -34.81 18.51 1.89
N ASP A 191 -35.10 18.24 3.16
CA ASP A 191 -35.88 19.14 4.01
C ASP A 191 -34.98 20.13 4.78
N ASP A 192 -35.57 21.17 5.38
CA ASP A 192 -34.84 22.18 6.16
C ASP A 192 -34.33 21.67 7.53
N SER A 193 -34.50 20.38 7.81
CA SER A 193 -33.99 19.77 9.04
C SER A 193 -32.44 19.75 9.03
N PRO A 194 -31.79 19.60 10.18
CA PRO A 194 -30.35 19.38 10.23
C PRO A 194 -29.89 18.17 9.38
N GLU A 195 -30.71 17.12 9.33
CA GLU A 195 -30.43 15.90 8.56
C GLU A 195 -30.59 16.15 7.05
N GLY A 196 -31.62 16.90 6.64
CA GLY A 196 -31.83 17.27 5.23
C GLY A 196 -30.71 18.16 4.70
N ARG A 197 -30.31 19.20 5.45
CA ARG A 197 -29.17 20.05 5.10
C ARG A 197 -27.85 19.27 5.05
N ALA A 198 -27.62 18.32 5.96
CA ALA A 198 -26.44 17.47 5.91
C ALA A 198 -26.43 16.62 4.62
N LYS A 199 -27.58 16.06 4.23
CA LYS A 199 -27.70 15.29 3.00
C LYS A 199 -27.54 16.13 1.74
N GLU A 200 -28.04 17.36 1.74
CA GLU A 200 -27.81 18.32 0.65
C GLU A 200 -26.31 18.58 0.47
N ASN A 201 -25.56 18.79 1.56
CA ASN A 201 -24.12 18.95 1.50
C ASN A 201 -23.41 17.68 0.96
N GLU A 202 -23.80 16.49 1.41
CA GLU A 202 -23.24 15.23 0.87
C GLU A 202 -23.48 15.09 -0.65
N LEU A 203 -24.64 15.52 -1.16
CA LEU A 203 -24.95 15.50 -2.59
C LEU A 203 -24.10 16.49 -3.38
N ILE A 204 -23.89 17.68 -2.84
CA ILE A 204 -23.00 18.68 -3.43
C ILE A 204 -21.56 18.14 -3.45
N GLU A 205 -21.07 17.58 -2.35
CA GLU A 205 -19.74 16.96 -2.28
C GLU A 205 -19.59 15.79 -3.27
N PHE A 206 -20.63 14.98 -3.44
CA PHE A 206 -20.66 13.93 -4.46
C PHE A 206 -20.58 14.51 -5.88
N TRP A 207 -21.39 15.52 -6.21
CA TRP A 207 -21.36 16.12 -7.55
C TRP A 207 -20.05 16.81 -7.86
N GLU A 208 -19.45 17.50 -6.88
CA GLU A 208 -18.20 18.20 -7.07
C GLU A 208 -17.00 17.24 -7.12
N GLY A 209 -16.94 16.20 -6.27
CA GLY A 209 -15.75 15.35 -6.10
C GLY A 209 -15.90 13.86 -6.43
N GLY A 210 -17.09 13.41 -6.82
CA GLY A 210 -17.32 12.02 -7.25
C GLY A 210 -17.21 10.99 -6.13
N GLY A 211 -17.52 11.37 -4.90
CA GLY A 211 -17.55 10.48 -3.73
C GLY A 211 -18.60 9.37 -3.82
N GLU A 212 -19.04 8.88 -2.67
CA GLU A 212 -20.19 7.99 -2.57
C GLU A 212 -21.28 8.71 -1.78
N VAL A 213 -22.52 8.63 -2.26
CA VAL A 213 -23.68 9.18 -1.55
C VAL A 213 -24.85 8.22 -1.66
N THR A 214 -25.54 8.05 -0.53
CA THR A 214 -26.75 7.23 -0.43
C THR A 214 -27.95 8.13 -0.16
N ILE A 215 -28.97 7.98 -1.00
CA ILE A 215 -30.20 8.78 -0.99
C ILE A 215 -31.37 7.88 -0.66
N GLU A 216 -32.00 8.14 0.49
CA GLU A 216 -33.16 7.38 0.98
C GLU A 216 -34.44 7.79 0.24
N SER A 217 -35.39 6.86 0.09
CA SER A 217 -36.65 7.10 -0.65
C SER A 217 -37.44 8.32 -0.19
N ARG A 218 -37.36 8.69 1.09
CA ARG A 218 -38.08 9.86 1.63
C ARG A 218 -37.62 11.17 1.00
N LEU A 219 -36.40 11.22 0.44
CA LEU A 219 -35.81 12.38 -0.20
C LEU A 219 -35.91 12.33 -1.72
N ILE A 220 -36.27 11.18 -2.30
CA ILE A 220 -36.41 11.00 -3.75
C ILE A 220 -37.80 11.49 -4.14
N SER A 221 -37.85 12.58 -4.92
CA SER A 221 -39.10 13.11 -5.46
C SER A 221 -39.47 12.49 -6.80
N ASP A 222 -38.48 12.16 -7.64
CA ASP A 222 -38.68 11.39 -8.87
C ASP A 222 -37.37 10.70 -9.31
N LEU A 223 -37.50 9.57 -10.00
CA LEU A 223 -36.39 8.86 -10.66
C LEU A 223 -36.85 8.38 -12.04
N VAL A 224 -36.29 8.98 -13.09
CA VAL A 224 -36.66 8.71 -14.48
C VAL A 224 -35.49 8.04 -15.19
N MET A 225 -35.69 6.80 -15.64
CA MET A 225 -34.70 6.11 -16.45
C MET A 225 -34.75 6.64 -17.90
N LEU A 226 -33.65 7.22 -18.38
CA LEU A 226 -33.57 7.78 -19.74
C LEU A 226 -33.09 6.74 -20.76
N HIS A 227 -32.45 5.66 -20.31
CA HIS A 227 -32.06 4.56 -21.19
C HIS A 227 -33.30 3.77 -21.65
N ASP A 228 -33.70 3.96 -22.90
CA ASP A 228 -34.93 3.41 -23.49
C ASP A 228 -35.09 1.88 -23.32
N GLY A 229 -34.01 1.11 -23.42
CA GLY A 229 -34.06 -0.35 -23.24
C GLY A 229 -34.43 -0.74 -21.81
N LEU A 230 -33.88 -0.04 -20.82
CA LEU A 230 -34.13 -0.31 -19.41
C LEU A 230 -35.49 0.24 -18.98
N ARG A 231 -35.83 1.45 -19.44
CA ARG A 231 -37.15 2.05 -19.21
C ARG A 231 -38.26 1.12 -19.70
N ARG A 232 -38.15 0.59 -20.92
CA ARG A 232 -39.12 -0.36 -21.47
C ARG A 232 -39.06 -1.74 -20.84
N ALA A 233 -37.92 -2.23 -20.36
CA ALA A 233 -37.88 -3.54 -19.71
C ALA A 233 -38.57 -3.51 -18.34
N PHE A 234 -38.21 -2.56 -17.49
CA PHE A 234 -38.69 -2.46 -16.11
C PHE A 234 -40.01 -1.67 -15.96
N GLY A 235 -40.29 -0.75 -16.88
CA GLY A 235 -41.40 0.20 -16.78
C GLY A 235 -41.12 1.36 -15.83
N ASP A 236 -41.78 2.51 -16.04
CA ASP A 236 -41.53 3.73 -15.25
C ASP A 236 -41.87 3.57 -13.77
N ALA A 237 -42.92 2.82 -13.45
CA ALA A 237 -43.37 2.58 -12.07
C ALA A 237 -42.33 1.83 -11.23
N TYR A 238 -41.44 1.05 -11.86
CA TYR A 238 -40.37 0.35 -11.14
C TYR A 238 -39.40 1.36 -10.50
N TRP A 239 -38.87 2.29 -11.30
CA TRP A 239 -37.87 3.27 -10.88
C TRP A 239 -38.43 4.24 -9.82
N LYS A 240 -39.70 4.61 -9.93
CA LYS A 240 -40.39 5.48 -8.95
C LYS A 240 -40.57 4.86 -7.56
N ARG A 241 -40.41 3.54 -7.42
CA ARG A 241 -40.47 2.83 -6.12
C ARG A 241 -39.09 2.57 -5.52
N ALA A 242 -38.04 3.22 -6.04
CA ALA A 242 -36.70 3.11 -5.48
C ALA A 242 -36.72 3.43 -3.98
N LYS A 243 -36.31 2.46 -3.17
CA LYS A 243 -36.19 2.63 -1.71
C LYS A 243 -34.95 3.43 -1.33
N GLU A 244 -33.94 3.34 -2.19
CA GLU A 244 -32.61 3.89 -1.97
C GLU A 244 -31.92 4.01 -3.33
N VAL A 245 -31.12 5.06 -3.50
CA VAL A 245 -30.22 5.24 -4.64
C VAL A 245 -28.82 5.51 -4.11
N GLN A 246 -27.89 4.62 -4.44
CA GLN A 246 -26.46 4.78 -4.14
C GLN A 246 -25.76 5.27 -5.40
N LEU A 247 -25.07 6.40 -5.29
CA LEU A 247 -24.30 6.99 -6.37
C LEU A 247 -22.82 6.97 -6.00
N PHE A 248 -21.98 6.49 -6.91
CA PHE A 248 -20.53 6.44 -6.73
C PHE A 248 -19.80 6.52 -8.07
N SER A 249 -18.58 7.05 -8.05
CA SER A 249 -17.70 7.01 -9.23
C SER A 249 -17.22 5.60 -9.52
N VAL A 250 -17.16 5.24 -10.80
CA VAL A 250 -16.45 4.03 -11.24
C VAL A 250 -14.99 4.39 -11.51
N PRO A 251 -14.00 3.74 -10.86
CA PRO A 251 -12.59 4.02 -11.09
C PRO A 251 -12.19 3.82 -12.56
N GLY A 252 -11.35 4.72 -13.06
CA GLY A 252 -10.79 4.66 -14.40
C GLY A 252 -9.91 3.42 -14.61
N ARG A 253 -9.88 2.93 -15.84
CA ARG A 253 -9.06 1.76 -16.23
C ARG A 253 -7.62 2.11 -16.59
N LYS A 254 -7.34 3.37 -16.93
CA LYS A 254 -6.00 3.81 -17.34
C LYS A 254 -5.11 3.98 -16.11
N LEU A 255 -3.92 3.37 -16.17
CA LEU A 255 -2.88 3.51 -15.15
C LEU A 255 -1.86 4.53 -15.63
N ALA A 256 -1.38 5.37 -14.72
CA ALA A 256 -0.32 6.33 -14.94
C ALA A 256 0.87 5.97 -14.03
N PRO A 257 1.91 5.31 -14.56
CA PRO A 257 3.11 5.02 -13.78
C PRO A 257 3.88 6.31 -13.54
N VAL A 258 4.14 6.60 -12.27
CA VAL A 258 4.84 7.81 -11.84
C VAL A 258 5.96 7.47 -10.85
N ARG A 259 6.98 8.32 -10.82
CA ARG A 259 7.91 8.45 -9.71
C ARG A 259 7.46 9.62 -8.86
N VAL A 260 7.49 9.44 -7.54
CA VAL A 260 7.11 10.48 -6.58
C VAL A 260 8.27 10.75 -5.65
N GLU A 261 8.71 11.98 -5.58
CA GLU A 261 9.76 12.44 -4.67
C GLU A 261 9.14 13.36 -3.61
N ALA A 262 9.47 13.10 -2.35
CA ALA A 262 9.12 13.97 -1.24
C ALA A 262 10.37 14.75 -0.81
N GLU A 263 10.22 16.06 -0.63
CA GLU A 263 11.30 16.97 -0.26
C GLU A 263 10.86 17.83 0.92
N SER A 264 11.72 17.96 1.92
CA SER A 264 11.56 18.88 3.05
C SER A 264 12.91 19.43 3.49
N ALA A 265 12.90 20.36 4.46
CA ALA A 265 14.12 20.84 5.10
C ALA A 265 14.94 19.73 5.79
N ALA A 266 14.31 18.60 6.14
CA ALA A 266 14.98 17.47 6.79
C ALA A 266 15.64 16.49 5.80
N GLY A 267 15.36 16.61 4.49
CA GLY A 267 15.93 15.73 3.46
C GLY A 267 14.94 15.37 2.36
N THR A 268 15.33 14.38 1.56
CA THR A 268 14.54 13.88 0.42
C THR A 268 14.31 12.38 0.51
N ALA A 269 13.20 11.94 -0.08
CA ALA A 269 12.82 10.54 -0.20
C ALA A 269 12.12 10.30 -1.53
N GLN A 270 12.18 9.07 -2.06
CA GLN A 270 11.53 8.75 -3.33
C GLN A 270 10.76 7.44 -3.26
N LEU A 271 9.63 7.42 -3.95
CA LEU A 271 8.93 6.23 -4.42
C LEU A 271 9.25 6.08 -5.91
N PRO A 272 10.13 5.14 -6.29
CA PRO A 272 10.63 5.05 -7.66
C PRO A 272 9.55 4.62 -8.66
N TYR A 273 8.46 4.01 -8.17
CA TYR A 273 7.36 3.54 -9.00
C TYR A 273 6.04 3.48 -8.22
N VAL A 274 5.07 4.25 -8.67
CA VAL A 274 3.69 4.28 -8.17
C VAL A 274 2.74 4.29 -9.37
N GLU A 275 1.70 3.46 -9.34
CA GLU A 275 0.67 3.49 -10.37
C GLU A 275 -0.50 4.34 -9.87
N LEU A 276 -0.69 5.53 -10.44
CA LEU A 276 -1.87 6.34 -10.16
C LEU A 276 -2.98 6.01 -11.15
N ARG A 277 -4.21 5.90 -10.65
CA ARG A 277 -5.42 5.83 -11.50
C ARG A 277 -6.46 6.83 -11.00
N LEU A 278 -7.37 7.22 -11.88
CA LEU A 278 -8.57 7.96 -11.51
C LEU A 278 -9.43 7.10 -10.58
N ALA A 279 -9.46 7.44 -9.30
CA ALA A 279 -10.26 6.75 -8.28
C ALA A 279 -11.68 7.31 -8.21
N ARG A 280 -11.82 8.64 -8.31
CA ARG A 280 -13.09 9.37 -8.28
C ARG A 280 -13.07 10.51 -9.28
N SER A 281 -14.24 10.84 -9.83
CA SER A 281 -14.40 11.95 -10.78
C SER A 281 -15.72 12.66 -10.50
N GLY A 282 -15.64 13.93 -10.16
CA GLY A 282 -16.78 14.83 -10.04
C GLY A 282 -16.77 15.88 -11.16
N ARG A 283 -17.65 16.89 -11.03
CA ARG A 283 -17.72 18.02 -11.98
C ARG A 283 -16.56 18.98 -11.87
N ARG A 284 -15.98 19.08 -10.68
CA ARG A 284 -14.92 20.03 -10.37
C ARG A 284 -13.66 19.36 -9.88
N TYR A 285 -13.77 18.28 -9.12
CA TYR A 285 -12.61 17.61 -8.56
C TYR A 285 -12.47 16.18 -9.06
N SER A 286 -11.24 15.83 -9.38
CA SER A 286 -10.85 14.46 -9.72
C SER A 286 -9.84 13.94 -8.71
N THR A 287 -9.97 12.69 -8.28
CA THR A 287 -9.06 12.06 -7.33
C THR A 287 -8.21 11.00 -8.03
N LEU A 288 -6.89 11.16 -8.01
CA LEU A 288 -5.92 10.14 -8.41
C LEU A 288 -5.43 9.36 -7.19
N SER A 289 -5.34 8.03 -7.29
CA SER A 289 -4.82 7.22 -6.20
C SER A 289 -4.17 5.92 -6.67
N ASN A 290 -3.20 5.43 -5.88
CA ASN A 290 -2.61 4.11 -6.01
C ASN A 290 -3.18 3.08 -5.02
N GLU A 291 -4.35 3.31 -4.42
CA GLU A 291 -5.01 2.36 -3.49
C GLU A 291 -5.17 0.92 -4.03
N HIS A 292 -5.18 0.75 -5.35
CA HIS A 292 -5.27 -0.54 -6.03
C HIS A 292 -3.93 -1.29 -6.01
N GLN A 293 -2.83 -0.56 -5.89
CA GLN A 293 -1.49 -1.07 -5.70
C GLN A 293 -1.34 -1.47 -4.22
N ARG A 294 -0.95 -2.71 -3.94
CA ARG A 294 -0.60 -3.14 -2.57
C ARG A 294 0.78 -2.59 -2.18
N ALA A 295 0.94 -1.27 -2.14
CA ALA A 295 2.17 -0.58 -1.75
C ALA A 295 2.22 -0.31 -0.24
N ALA A 296 3.39 0.03 0.29
CA ALA A 296 3.56 0.51 1.67
C ALA A 296 3.07 1.96 1.87
N VAL A 297 2.95 2.74 0.79
CA VAL A 297 2.45 4.11 0.81
C VAL A 297 1.28 4.24 -0.15
N THR A 298 0.13 4.69 0.35
CA THR A 298 -1.03 5.04 -0.46
C THR A 298 -1.13 6.55 -0.58
N LEU A 299 -1.11 7.05 -1.80
CA LEU A 299 -1.32 8.44 -2.17
C LEU A 299 -2.75 8.64 -2.65
N LYS A 300 -3.42 9.71 -2.21
CA LYS A 300 -4.66 10.22 -2.79
C LYS A 300 -4.45 11.70 -3.09
N LEU A 301 -4.60 12.08 -4.36
CA LEU A 301 -4.37 13.43 -4.86
C LEU A 301 -5.69 13.96 -5.43
N VAL A 302 -6.20 15.05 -4.87
CA VAL A 302 -7.43 15.71 -5.31
C VAL A 302 -7.04 16.95 -6.11
N LEU A 303 -7.43 16.96 -7.39
CA LEU A 303 -7.14 18.01 -8.37
C LEU A 303 -8.41 18.81 -8.66
N ASP A 304 -8.30 20.11 -8.90
CA ASP A 304 -9.40 20.93 -9.45
C ASP A 304 -9.33 20.87 -10.99
N ASP A 305 -10.39 20.39 -11.64
CA ASP A 305 -10.47 20.22 -13.09
C ASP A 305 -10.66 21.57 -13.82
N GLY A 306 -11.09 22.64 -13.11
CA GLY A 306 -11.22 23.99 -13.65
C GLY A 306 -9.90 24.77 -13.68
N ASP A 307 -9.02 24.52 -12.72
CA ASP A 307 -7.62 24.98 -12.67
C ASP A 307 -6.78 23.82 -12.13
N PRO A 308 -6.09 23.03 -12.98
CA PRO A 308 -5.37 21.78 -12.66
C PRO A 308 -4.23 21.91 -11.65
N GLN A 309 -4.51 22.46 -10.48
CA GLN A 309 -3.63 22.56 -9.33
C GLN A 309 -4.10 21.56 -8.28
N LEU A 310 -3.14 21.04 -7.51
CA LEU A 310 -3.43 20.17 -6.39
C LEU A 310 -4.18 20.94 -5.31
N VAL A 311 -5.40 20.51 -5.03
CA VAL A 311 -6.24 21.09 -3.97
C VAL A 311 -5.91 20.45 -2.63
N ARG A 312 -5.74 19.12 -2.62
CA ARG A 312 -5.48 18.35 -1.42
C ARG A 312 -4.71 17.08 -1.74
N ALA A 313 -3.80 16.69 -0.87
CA ALA A 313 -3.22 15.36 -0.88
C ALA A 313 -3.41 14.70 0.48
N SER A 314 -3.51 13.37 0.48
CA SER A 314 -3.40 12.56 1.69
C SER A 314 -2.48 11.38 1.43
N ILE A 315 -1.74 11.01 2.47
CA ILE A 315 -0.84 9.88 2.44
C ILE A 315 -1.19 8.94 3.59
N GLU A 316 -1.34 7.66 3.29
CA GLU A 316 -1.54 6.61 4.26
C GLU A 316 -0.33 5.67 4.24
N LEU A 317 0.16 5.31 5.42
CA LEU A 317 1.29 4.41 5.61
C LEU A 317 0.79 3.02 6.04
N ALA A 318 1.08 1.99 5.25
CA ALA A 318 0.65 0.62 5.49
C ALA A 318 1.86 -0.32 5.55
N LEU A 319 2.43 -0.47 6.74
CA LEU A 319 3.66 -1.24 6.95
C LEU A 319 3.43 -2.74 7.21
N ASP A 320 2.19 -3.16 7.46
CA ASP A 320 1.88 -4.55 7.79
C ASP A 320 2.28 -5.54 6.69
N GLY A 321 3.07 -6.55 7.05
CA GLY A 321 3.53 -7.59 6.13
C GLY A 321 4.53 -7.10 5.08
N ARG A 322 5.11 -5.90 5.25
CA ARG A 322 6.14 -5.35 4.37
C ARG A 322 7.54 -5.78 4.83
N GLY A 323 8.46 -5.86 3.87
CA GLY A 323 9.89 -6.04 4.18
C GLY A 323 10.44 -4.81 4.91
N LEU A 324 11.47 -5.00 5.75
CA LEU A 324 12.01 -3.93 6.57
C LEU A 324 12.57 -2.75 5.75
N ASP A 325 13.27 -3.02 4.65
CA ASP A 325 13.81 -1.99 3.77
C ASP A 325 12.71 -1.16 3.11
N GLU A 326 11.66 -1.83 2.63
CA GLU A 326 10.48 -1.17 2.07
C GLU A 326 9.76 -0.33 3.13
N ALA A 327 9.56 -0.88 4.33
CA ALA A 327 8.93 -0.18 5.44
C ALA A 327 9.74 1.05 5.88
N ARG A 328 11.06 0.93 5.95
CA ARG A 328 11.98 2.04 6.27
C ARG A 328 11.90 3.15 5.22
N ALA A 329 11.96 2.79 3.94
CA ALA A 329 11.87 3.74 2.83
C ALA A 329 10.49 4.43 2.81
N ALA A 330 9.41 3.68 3.01
CA ALA A 330 8.05 4.21 3.09
C ALA A 330 7.88 5.17 4.26
N ALA A 331 8.32 4.79 5.46
CA ALA A 331 8.24 5.67 6.64
C ALA A 331 9.07 6.95 6.46
N TRP A 332 10.26 6.84 5.85
CA TRP A 332 11.06 8.01 5.50
C TRP A 332 10.35 8.93 4.50
N PHE A 333 9.75 8.35 3.47
CA PHE A 333 8.98 9.09 2.47
C PHE A 333 7.80 9.86 3.09
N VAL A 334 7.00 9.20 3.92
CA VAL A 334 5.88 9.87 4.60
C VAL A 334 6.38 10.94 5.56
N LEU A 335 7.48 10.71 6.27
CA LEU A 335 8.08 11.72 7.13
C LEU A 335 8.48 12.96 6.30
N MET A 336 9.25 12.80 5.21
CA MET A 336 9.64 13.93 4.35
C MET A 336 8.45 14.65 3.74
N ALA A 337 7.43 13.93 3.30
CA ALA A 337 6.22 14.55 2.77
C ALA A 337 5.50 15.40 3.84
N THR A 338 5.51 14.97 5.11
CA THR A 338 4.70 15.58 6.18
C THR A 338 5.45 16.59 7.06
N GLU A 339 6.76 16.77 6.87
CA GLU A 339 7.55 17.81 7.52
C GLU A 339 7.10 19.23 7.11
N PRO A 340 7.30 20.27 7.95
CA PRO A 340 6.99 21.64 7.59
C PRO A 340 7.70 22.08 6.30
N GLY A 341 6.93 22.58 5.33
CA GLY A 341 7.45 22.95 4.01
C GLY A 341 7.67 21.76 3.06
N GLY A 342 7.19 20.57 3.43
CA GLY A 342 7.20 19.39 2.58
C GLY A 342 6.54 19.66 1.22
N SER A 343 7.11 19.10 0.16
CA SER A 343 6.54 19.12 -1.19
C SER A 343 6.64 17.77 -1.86
N LEU A 344 5.75 17.50 -2.82
CA LEU A 344 5.81 16.31 -3.66
C LEU A 344 6.11 16.71 -5.11
N ARG A 345 7.12 16.07 -5.69
CA ARG A 345 7.44 16.14 -7.12
C ARG A 345 7.01 14.83 -7.77
N ILE A 346 6.13 14.92 -8.77
CA ILE A 346 5.57 13.78 -9.47
C ILE A 346 6.04 13.80 -10.92
N GLU A 347 6.69 12.74 -11.35
CA GLU A 347 7.20 12.58 -12.72
C GLU A 347 6.54 11.36 -13.37
N ARG A 348 6.00 11.52 -14.58
CA ARG A 348 5.51 10.38 -15.36
C ARG A 348 6.66 9.57 -15.93
N LEU A 349 6.59 8.26 -15.80
CA LEU A 349 7.62 7.34 -16.27
C LEU A 349 7.42 6.92 -17.74
N ASP A 350 6.21 7.05 -18.25
CA ASP A 350 5.81 6.64 -19.60
C ASP A 350 5.93 7.76 -20.65
N GLU A 351 6.08 9.01 -20.22
CA GLU A 351 6.15 10.19 -21.09
C GLU A 351 7.29 11.11 -20.64
N ARG A 352 8.07 11.67 -21.58
CA ARG A 352 9.01 12.76 -21.26
C ARG A 352 8.23 14.05 -21.03
N THR A 353 7.72 14.21 -19.82
CA THR A 353 7.05 15.43 -19.35
C THR A 353 7.84 16.04 -18.21
N ASP A 354 7.87 17.38 -18.14
CA ASP A 354 8.47 18.06 -16.99
C ASP A 354 7.76 17.61 -15.70
N PRO A 355 8.52 17.29 -14.63
CA PRO A 355 7.91 16.85 -13.39
C PRO A 355 7.01 17.93 -12.80
N CYS A 356 5.82 17.52 -12.41
CA CYS A 356 4.87 18.39 -11.74
C CYS A 356 5.29 18.53 -10.28
N VAL A 357 5.63 19.73 -9.84
CA VAL A 357 5.88 20.04 -8.42
C VAL A 357 4.59 20.55 -7.81
N LEU A 358 4.08 19.82 -6.83
CA LEU A 358 2.84 20.16 -6.17
C LEU A 358 3.14 20.57 -4.72
N PRO A 359 2.69 21.76 -4.28
CA PRO A 359 2.81 22.15 -2.89
C PRO A 359 1.98 21.16 -2.05
N PHE A 360 2.61 20.56 -1.05
CA PHE A 360 2.00 19.47 -0.32
C PHE A 360 1.49 19.97 1.03
N TYR A 361 0.18 20.27 1.08
CA TYR A 361 -0.50 20.69 2.29
C TYR A 361 -1.11 19.48 3.00
N VAL A 362 -0.31 18.72 3.76
CA VAL A 362 -0.89 17.72 4.66
C VAL A 362 -1.05 18.28 6.06
N SER A 363 -2.30 18.29 6.48
CA SER A 363 -2.72 18.54 7.85
C SER A 363 -2.33 17.34 8.72
N VAL A 364 -1.04 17.24 9.06
CA VAL A 364 -0.52 16.32 10.10
C VAL A 364 -0.26 17.13 11.37
N THR A 365 -0.75 16.62 12.50
CA THR A 365 -0.46 17.18 13.83
C THR A 365 1.00 16.94 14.23
N GLU A 366 1.53 17.74 15.17
CA GLU A 366 2.90 17.51 15.70
C GLU A 366 3.04 16.13 16.36
N GLU A 367 1.98 15.61 16.97
CA GLU A 367 1.99 14.30 17.62
C GLU A 367 2.13 13.16 16.60
N GLU A 368 1.40 13.24 15.48
CA GLU A 368 1.52 12.29 14.37
C GLU A 368 2.92 12.33 13.75
N ARG A 369 3.51 13.53 13.54
CA ARG A 369 4.90 13.64 13.05
C ARG A 369 5.91 13.04 14.02
N ALA A 370 5.77 13.31 15.32
CA ALA A 370 6.62 12.71 16.33
C ALA A 370 6.50 11.17 16.35
N SER A 371 5.30 10.64 16.07
CA SER A 371 5.06 9.20 15.91
C SER A 371 5.77 8.62 14.69
N LEU A 372 5.70 9.31 13.53
CA LEU A 372 6.41 8.93 12.31
C LEU A 372 7.93 8.93 12.51
N ARG A 373 8.49 9.94 13.20
CA ARG A 373 9.92 9.99 13.53
C ARG A 373 10.37 8.80 14.38
N ARG A 374 9.63 8.48 15.44
CA ARG A 374 9.91 7.30 16.28
C ARG A 374 9.83 6.00 15.49
N THR A 375 8.85 5.90 14.59
CA THR A 375 8.68 4.72 13.73
C THR A 375 9.84 4.57 12.76
N HIS A 376 10.25 5.65 12.09
CA HIS A 376 11.40 5.66 11.19
C HIS A 376 12.71 5.33 11.91
N GLU A 377 12.94 5.92 13.10
CA GLU A 377 14.13 5.65 13.91
C GLU A 377 14.20 4.17 14.33
N LEU A 378 13.08 3.59 14.75
CA LEU A 378 13.00 2.17 15.07
C LEU A 378 13.34 1.33 13.83
N LEU A 379 12.72 1.61 12.68
CA LEU A 379 12.98 0.91 11.42
C LEU A 379 14.45 0.97 11.01
N GLN A 380 15.09 2.13 11.15
CA GLN A 380 16.51 2.32 10.86
C GLN A 380 17.40 1.44 11.75
N ARG A 381 17.12 1.42 13.06
CA ARG A 381 17.84 0.57 14.02
C ARG A 381 17.64 -0.91 13.73
N LEU A 382 16.42 -1.33 13.38
CA LEU A 382 16.15 -2.70 12.97
C LEU A 382 16.88 -3.06 11.67
N SER A 383 17.05 -2.11 10.74
CA SER A 383 17.74 -2.36 9.46
C SER A 383 19.20 -2.77 9.69
N LEU A 384 19.89 -2.05 10.59
CA LEU A 384 21.23 -2.37 11.04
C LEU A 384 21.31 -3.77 11.67
N LEU A 385 20.31 -4.10 12.50
CA LEU A 385 20.21 -5.42 13.13
C LEU A 385 20.04 -6.51 12.05
N GLN A 386 19.11 -6.33 11.11
CA GLN A 386 18.80 -7.31 10.08
C GLN A 386 20.00 -7.65 9.21
N GLU A 387 20.80 -6.65 8.83
CA GLU A 387 21.98 -6.85 7.99
C GLU A 387 22.99 -7.81 8.63
N ARG A 388 23.17 -7.71 9.95
CA ARG A 388 24.09 -8.57 10.71
C ARG A 388 23.52 -9.93 11.10
N VAL A 389 22.20 -10.04 11.28
CA VAL A 389 21.55 -11.32 11.64
C VAL A 389 20.99 -12.08 10.43
N ARG A 390 21.17 -11.56 9.21
CA ARG A 390 20.60 -12.12 7.97
C ARG A 390 20.94 -13.60 7.74
N THR A 391 22.10 -14.04 8.22
CA THR A 391 22.55 -15.44 8.18
C THR A 391 21.64 -16.39 8.96
N HIS A 392 20.88 -15.89 9.93
CA HIS A 392 19.97 -16.66 10.78
C HIS A 392 18.50 -16.56 10.33
N GLY A 393 18.16 -15.60 9.47
CA GLY A 393 16.81 -15.44 8.92
C GLY A 393 16.48 -13.99 8.55
N HIS A 394 15.26 -13.78 8.07
CA HIS A 394 14.70 -12.45 7.80
C HIS A 394 13.61 -12.13 8.82
N PHE A 395 13.54 -10.88 9.26
CA PHE A 395 12.47 -10.45 10.16
C PHE A 395 11.11 -10.54 9.47
N SER A 396 10.10 -10.98 10.23
CA SER A 396 8.71 -11.02 9.80
C SER A 396 7.85 -10.42 10.90
N PHE A 397 7.17 -9.31 10.63
CA PHE A 397 6.37 -8.65 11.65
C PHE A 397 5.24 -7.78 11.13
N ALA A 398 4.27 -7.58 12.02
CA ALA A 398 3.19 -6.60 11.88
C ALA A 398 3.61 -5.28 12.55
N PHE A 399 3.06 -4.18 12.07
CA PHE A 399 3.34 -2.84 12.52
C PHE A 399 2.11 -2.18 13.17
N PRO A 400 2.28 -1.45 14.27
CA PRO A 400 3.53 -1.26 15.01
C PRO A 400 3.96 -2.54 15.73
N PRO A 401 5.28 -2.80 15.87
CA PRO A 401 5.77 -3.94 16.62
C PRO A 401 5.38 -3.82 18.09
N SER A 402 5.15 -4.96 18.74
CA SER A 402 4.80 -5.00 20.17
C SER A 402 5.92 -4.42 21.03
N ARG A 403 5.55 -3.89 22.22
CA ARG A 403 6.52 -3.32 23.18
C ARG A 403 7.64 -4.29 23.54
N GLN A 404 7.32 -5.58 23.66
CA GLN A 404 8.29 -6.63 23.96
C GLN A 404 9.30 -6.81 22.82
N GLN A 405 8.82 -6.90 21.58
CA GLN A 405 9.70 -7.02 20.40
C GLN A 405 10.65 -5.83 20.24
N VAL A 406 10.17 -4.62 20.53
CA VAL A 406 11.03 -3.42 20.53
C VAL A 406 12.10 -3.51 21.61
N GLN A 407 11.74 -3.95 22.83
CA GLN A 407 12.71 -4.12 23.91
C GLN A 407 13.76 -5.19 23.59
N ASP A 408 13.36 -6.31 23.00
CA ASP A 408 14.29 -7.40 22.67
C ASP A 408 15.26 -6.99 21.55
N ALA A 409 14.80 -6.23 20.55
CA ALA A 409 15.68 -5.65 19.55
C ALA A 409 16.64 -4.59 20.14
N LEU A 410 16.17 -3.75 21.06
CA LEU A 410 17.02 -2.77 21.76
C LEU A 410 18.09 -3.42 22.63
N LYS A 411 17.84 -4.62 23.17
CA LYS A 411 18.87 -5.40 23.89
C LYS A 411 19.94 -5.95 22.95
N LEU A 412 19.57 -6.39 21.75
CA LEU A 412 20.52 -6.92 20.77
C LEU A 412 21.32 -5.82 20.06
N LEU A 413 20.77 -4.62 19.91
CA LEU A 413 21.42 -3.54 19.17
C LEU A 413 22.86 -3.23 19.64
N PRO A 414 23.17 -3.09 20.94
CA PRO A 414 24.55 -2.91 21.41
C PRO A 414 25.47 -4.10 21.13
N VAL A 415 24.94 -5.32 21.25
CA VAL A 415 25.66 -6.57 20.98
C VAL A 415 26.08 -6.64 19.52
N VAL A 416 25.14 -6.29 18.64
CA VAL A 416 25.28 -6.35 17.19
C VAL A 416 25.97 -5.10 16.64
N SER A 417 26.05 -3.95 17.33
CA SER A 417 26.76 -2.77 16.83
C SER A 417 28.23 -2.73 17.28
N GLY A 418 28.51 -3.01 18.56
CA GLY A 418 29.84 -2.84 19.16
C GLY A 418 30.46 -4.12 19.69
N GLY A 419 29.70 -5.21 19.82
CA GLY A 419 30.16 -6.44 20.46
C GLY A 419 30.43 -6.29 21.96
N GLU A 420 30.14 -5.13 22.57
CA GLU A 420 30.32 -4.84 23.99
C GLU A 420 29.07 -4.17 24.58
N HIS A 421 28.66 -4.57 25.78
CA HIS A 421 27.51 -4.00 26.49
C HIS A 421 27.76 -3.95 27.99
N GLU A 422 27.51 -2.80 28.64
CA GLU A 422 27.52 -2.70 30.10
C GLU A 422 26.22 -3.26 30.68
N MET A 423 26.36 -4.12 31.68
CA MET A 423 25.23 -4.78 32.33
C MET A 423 25.57 -5.21 33.76
N THR A 424 24.54 -5.56 34.51
CA THR A 424 24.68 -6.21 35.81
C THR A 424 24.43 -7.71 35.63
N TYR A 425 25.49 -8.51 35.74
CA TYR A 425 25.37 -9.97 35.68
C TYR A 425 25.10 -10.52 37.07
N ARG A 426 23.95 -11.20 37.24
CA ARG A 426 23.59 -11.83 38.51
C ARG A 426 24.14 -13.24 38.57
N ALA A 427 25.27 -13.41 39.25
CA ALA A 427 25.93 -14.71 39.37
C ALA A 427 25.27 -15.56 40.47
N ASN A 428 24.96 -16.82 40.16
CA ASN A 428 24.52 -17.83 41.13
C ASN A 428 25.74 -18.66 41.55
N ILE A 429 26.19 -18.51 42.79
CA ILE A 429 27.47 -19.07 43.25
C ILE A 429 27.19 -20.12 44.33
N SER A 430 27.73 -21.33 44.16
CA SER A 430 27.61 -22.38 45.17
C SER A 430 28.57 -22.14 46.34
N VAL A 431 28.08 -22.40 47.55
CA VAL A 431 28.84 -22.33 48.79
C VAL A 431 29.74 -23.57 48.98
N LYS A 432 29.48 -24.65 48.24
CA LYS A 432 30.30 -25.87 48.28
C LYS A 432 31.67 -25.62 47.66
N GLY A 433 32.70 -25.54 48.50
CA GLY A 433 34.09 -25.31 48.10
C GLY A 433 34.56 -23.85 48.18
N THR A 434 33.68 -22.90 48.52
CA THR A 434 33.99 -21.46 48.64
C THR A 434 34.24 -21.00 50.09
N SER A 435 34.06 -21.87 51.08
CA SER A 435 34.21 -21.55 52.52
C SER A 435 35.63 -21.13 52.94
N GLU A 436 36.65 -21.31 52.09
CA GLU A 436 38.04 -20.86 52.33
C GLU A 436 38.49 -19.68 51.44
N LEU A 437 37.63 -19.21 50.53
CA LEU A 437 37.98 -18.26 49.47
C LEU A 437 37.25 -16.93 49.65
N SER A 438 37.69 -16.09 50.60
CA SER A 438 37.43 -14.65 50.47
C SER A 438 38.28 -14.13 49.34
N ILE A 439 37.68 -13.45 48.37
CA ILE A 439 38.43 -12.83 47.28
C ILE A 439 39.03 -11.51 47.76
N ALA A 440 40.31 -11.28 47.45
CA ALA A 440 41.00 -10.03 47.71
C ALA A 440 40.96 -9.14 46.46
N ALA A 441 41.03 -7.82 46.64
CA ALA A 441 41.15 -6.89 45.52
C ALA A 441 42.47 -7.15 44.78
N THR A 442 42.39 -7.34 43.47
CA THR A 442 43.55 -7.51 42.58
C THR A 442 43.84 -6.21 41.85
N ASP A 443 45.11 -5.93 41.53
CA ASP A 443 45.52 -4.74 40.77
C ASP A 443 45.14 -4.81 39.26
N GLY A 444 44.58 -5.93 38.79
CA GLY A 444 44.18 -6.15 37.39
C GLY A 444 42.67 -6.37 37.19
N PRO A 445 42.16 -6.20 35.96
CA PRO A 445 40.74 -6.41 35.64
C PRO A 445 40.35 -7.87 35.83
N LEU A 446 39.31 -8.12 36.62
CA LEU A 446 38.73 -9.45 36.76
C LEU A 446 37.86 -9.75 35.54
N THR A 447 38.12 -10.89 34.90
CA THR A 447 37.37 -11.33 33.72
C THR A 447 36.90 -12.77 33.89
N PHE A 448 35.74 -13.08 33.33
CA PHE A 448 35.22 -14.44 33.24
C PHE A 448 34.50 -14.63 31.90
N VAL A 449 34.42 -15.87 31.43
CA VAL A 449 33.72 -16.22 30.20
C VAL A 449 32.48 -17.03 30.57
N HIS A 450 31.34 -16.62 30.04
CA HIS A 450 30.12 -17.41 30.06
C HIS A 450 29.97 -18.06 28.68
N ASP A 451 30.10 -19.37 28.64
CA ASP A 451 29.92 -20.19 27.44
C ASP A 451 28.52 -20.79 27.53
N GLY A 452 27.54 -20.12 26.92
CA GLY A 452 26.13 -20.47 26.99
C GLY A 452 25.50 -20.55 25.61
N ASP A 453 24.61 -21.53 25.40
CA ASP A 453 23.77 -21.67 24.20
C ASP A 453 22.62 -20.65 24.15
N ASP A 454 22.79 -19.52 24.84
CA ASP A 454 21.76 -18.49 24.94
C ASP A 454 21.45 -17.91 23.55
N ALA A 455 20.17 -17.85 23.24
CA ALA A 455 19.68 -17.27 21.99
C ALA A 455 18.58 -16.25 22.31
N VAL A 456 18.61 -15.11 21.63
CA VAL A 456 17.51 -14.15 21.68
C VAL A 456 16.61 -14.38 20.48
N GLU A 457 15.31 -14.49 20.72
CA GLU A 457 14.32 -14.41 19.65
C GLU A 457 13.97 -12.95 19.39
N VAL A 458 14.22 -12.48 18.16
CA VAL A 458 13.89 -11.12 17.73
C VAL A 458 13.19 -11.17 16.38
N PHE A 459 11.95 -10.67 16.34
CA PHE A 459 11.11 -10.65 15.14
C PHE A 459 10.99 -12.00 14.40
N GLY A 460 10.86 -13.08 15.17
CA GLY A 460 10.72 -14.44 14.64
C GLY A 460 12.04 -15.08 14.17
N VAL A 461 13.17 -14.39 14.37
CA VAL A 461 14.51 -14.92 14.10
C VAL A 461 15.16 -15.28 15.43
N ARG A 462 15.62 -16.53 15.55
CA ARG A 462 16.39 -16.99 16.71
C ARG A 462 17.87 -16.71 16.46
N VAL A 463 18.43 -15.78 17.23
CA VAL A 463 19.80 -15.29 17.09
C VAL A 463 20.67 -15.88 18.21
N PRO A 464 21.65 -16.75 17.91
CA PRO A 464 22.57 -17.27 18.91
C PRO A 464 23.53 -16.18 19.38
N ILE A 465 23.65 -15.98 20.69
CA ILE A 465 24.48 -14.92 21.27
C ILE A 465 25.95 -15.34 21.36
N GLY A 466 26.21 -16.64 21.53
CA GLY A 466 27.56 -17.20 21.62
C GLY A 466 28.28 -16.85 22.93
N PRO A 467 29.56 -17.21 23.06
CA PRO A 467 30.32 -17.02 24.29
C PRO A 467 30.55 -15.53 24.57
N VAL A 468 30.34 -15.14 25.83
CA VAL A 468 30.48 -13.75 26.31
C VAL A 468 31.61 -13.65 27.32
N ARG A 469 32.57 -12.77 27.06
CA ARG A 469 33.63 -12.43 28.02
C ARG A 469 33.22 -11.21 28.83
N PHE A 470 33.01 -11.37 30.12
CA PHE A 470 32.71 -10.29 31.05
C PHE A 470 33.98 -9.70 31.65
N VAL A 471 34.02 -8.36 31.74
CA VAL A 471 35.04 -7.59 32.44
C VAL A 471 34.35 -6.83 33.57
N ILE A 472 34.72 -7.09 34.82
CA ILE A 472 34.12 -6.39 35.97
C ILE A 472 34.55 -4.92 35.94
N THR A 473 33.58 -4.01 35.96
CA THR A 473 33.84 -2.56 35.83
C THR A 473 34.18 -1.90 37.17
N ASP A 474 33.70 -2.46 38.29
CA ASP A 474 33.99 -2.01 39.65
C ASP A 474 34.43 -3.19 40.53
N VAL A 475 35.73 -3.52 40.45
CA VAL A 475 36.33 -4.64 41.19
C VAL A 475 36.23 -4.45 42.71
N PRO A 476 36.54 -3.28 43.30
CA PRO A 476 36.40 -3.07 44.74
C PRO A 476 34.98 -3.31 45.26
N HIS A 477 33.96 -2.75 44.59
CA HIS A 477 32.58 -2.92 45.00
C HIS A 477 32.11 -4.37 44.87
N PHE A 478 32.49 -5.04 43.76
CA PHE A 478 32.21 -6.46 43.57
C PHE A 478 32.80 -7.34 44.68
N VAL A 479 34.07 -7.13 45.04
CA VAL A 479 34.76 -7.90 46.08
C VAL A 479 34.07 -7.74 47.43
N GLU A 480 33.67 -6.51 47.78
CA GLU A 480 32.92 -6.24 49.02
C GLU A 480 31.56 -6.94 49.02
N SER A 481 30.80 -6.77 47.93
CA SER A 481 29.46 -7.37 47.75
C SER A 481 29.50 -8.90 47.82
N TYR A 482 30.46 -9.52 47.13
CA TYR A 482 30.69 -10.96 47.17
C TYR A 482 31.03 -11.45 48.58
N ASN A 483 32.01 -10.83 49.25
CA ASN A 483 32.45 -11.26 50.58
C ASN A 483 31.36 -11.02 51.64
N SER A 484 30.49 -10.03 51.46
CA SER A 484 29.32 -9.82 52.29
C SER A 484 28.27 -10.92 52.08
N ALA A 485 27.90 -11.19 50.82
CA ALA A 485 26.91 -12.21 50.46
C ALA A 485 27.36 -13.63 50.88
N LEU A 486 28.64 -13.96 50.70
CA LEU A 486 29.21 -15.24 51.13
C LEU A 486 29.11 -15.41 52.66
N ARG A 487 29.46 -14.38 53.44
CA ARG A 487 29.35 -14.40 54.90
C ARG A 487 27.92 -14.62 55.36
N GLN A 488 26.97 -13.94 54.72
CA GLN A 488 25.55 -14.11 55.00
C GLN A 488 25.06 -15.53 54.68
N ALA A 489 25.43 -16.06 53.52
CA ALA A 489 25.05 -17.41 53.09
C ALA A 489 25.60 -18.50 54.02
N LEU A 490 26.87 -18.38 54.45
CA LEU A 490 27.49 -19.27 55.43
C LEU A 490 26.79 -19.19 56.80
N ALA A 491 26.45 -17.98 57.26
CA ALA A 491 25.74 -17.79 58.53
C ALA A 491 24.32 -18.36 58.50
N SER A 492 23.63 -18.26 57.36
CA SER A 492 22.27 -18.77 57.15
C SER A 492 22.20 -20.22 56.65
N ARG A 493 23.36 -20.91 56.50
CA ARG A 493 23.47 -22.29 55.95
C ARG A 493 22.79 -22.47 54.59
N GLN A 494 22.91 -21.48 53.71
CA GLN A 494 22.46 -21.59 52.33
C GLN A 494 23.54 -22.26 51.46
N ASP A 495 23.12 -23.13 50.53
CA ASP A 495 24.03 -23.83 49.62
C ASP A 495 24.46 -22.97 48.42
N THR A 496 23.80 -21.82 48.20
CA THR A 496 24.05 -20.89 47.10
C THR A 496 23.76 -19.46 47.52
N PHE A 497 24.45 -18.49 46.91
CA PHE A 497 24.13 -17.06 47.04
C PHE A 497 24.22 -16.36 45.68
N HIS A 498 23.70 -15.14 45.65
CA HIS A 498 23.68 -14.30 44.45
C HIS A 498 24.52 -13.06 44.66
N VAL A 499 25.28 -12.67 43.63
CA VAL A 499 25.99 -11.39 43.60
C VAL A 499 25.68 -10.72 42.28
N ASP A 500 25.27 -9.46 42.36
CA ASP A 500 25.08 -8.60 41.20
C ASP A 500 26.44 -7.99 40.84
N ILE A 501 26.91 -8.28 39.63
CA ILE A 501 28.25 -7.91 39.17
C ILE A 501 28.11 -6.86 38.06
N PRO A 502 28.41 -5.57 38.34
CA PRO A 502 28.52 -4.57 37.28
C PRO A 502 29.71 -4.94 36.38
N CYS A 503 29.43 -5.18 35.11
CA CYS A 503 30.41 -5.68 34.17
C CYS A 503 30.14 -5.20 32.74
N ARG A 504 31.19 -5.24 31.91
CA ARG A 504 31.12 -5.05 30.47
C ARG A 504 31.25 -6.41 29.80
N GLY A 505 30.20 -6.88 29.15
CA GLY A 505 30.18 -8.15 28.42
C GLY A 505 30.60 -7.94 26.97
N ARG A 506 31.63 -8.66 26.52
CA ARG A 506 32.10 -8.72 25.14
C ARG A 506 31.67 -10.03 24.47
N TYR A 507 30.83 -9.92 23.44
CA TYR A 507 30.24 -11.04 22.73
C TYR A 507 31.20 -11.52 21.64
N LEU A 508 31.79 -12.69 21.81
CA LEU A 508 32.95 -13.09 21.00
C LEU A 508 32.57 -13.41 19.55
N ASP A 509 31.42 -14.02 19.31
CA ASP A 509 30.92 -14.33 17.96
C ASP A 509 30.40 -13.09 17.21
N TRP A 510 30.08 -12.03 17.95
CA TRP A 510 29.54 -10.77 17.42
C TRP A 510 30.58 -9.65 17.41
N ALA A 511 31.71 -9.86 18.07
CA ALA A 511 32.83 -8.94 18.06
C ALA A 511 33.29 -8.76 16.61
N PRO A 512 33.28 -7.53 16.08
CA PRO A 512 33.75 -7.29 14.72
C PRO A 512 35.22 -7.75 14.56
N GLU A 513 35.55 -8.32 13.40
CA GLU A 513 36.90 -8.83 13.10
C GLU A 513 37.94 -7.70 13.17
N GLY A 514 39.13 -8.01 13.72
CA GLY A 514 40.22 -7.06 13.90
C GLY A 514 40.15 -6.26 15.21
N SER A 515 41.29 -5.67 15.60
CA SER A 515 41.33 -4.75 16.72
C SER A 515 40.51 -3.47 16.42
N LEU A 516 40.17 -2.70 17.45
CA LEU A 516 39.53 -1.39 17.23
C LEU A 516 40.46 -0.46 16.43
N GLU A 517 41.77 -0.60 16.61
CA GLU A 517 42.79 0.11 15.81
C GLU A 517 42.72 -0.31 14.33
N ASP A 518 42.64 -1.61 14.02
CA ASP A 518 42.53 -2.11 12.62
C ASP A 518 41.27 -1.58 11.91
N ARG A 519 40.16 -1.44 12.64
CA ARG A 519 38.89 -0.95 12.10
C ARG A 519 38.89 0.56 11.88
N LEU A 520 39.53 1.32 12.76
CA LEU A 520 39.80 2.74 12.54
C LEU A 520 40.77 2.93 11.38
N ASP A 521 41.80 2.09 11.26
CA ASP A 521 42.75 2.11 10.15
C ASP A 521 42.03 1.84 8.83
N ALA A 522 41.14 0.84 8.77
CA ALA A 522 40.35 0.54 7.58
C ALA A 522 39.39 1.69 7.20
N LEU A 523 38.66 2.24 8.18
CA LEU A 523 37.76 3.39 7.98
C LEU A 523 38.53 4.61 7.46
N ALA A 524 39.68 4.90 8.06
CA ALA A 524 40.52 6.03 7.70
C ALA A 524 41.15 5.84 6.33
N LYS A 525 41.52 4.61 5.95
CA LYS A 525 42.19 4.30 4.67
C LYS A 525 41.39 4.75 3.46
N ASP A 526 40.08 4.54 3.45
CA ASP A 526 39.19 4.94 2.35
C ASP A 526 39.02 6.46 2.24
N GLN A 527 39.49 7.21 3.25
CA GLN A 527 39.32 8.65 3.40
C GLN A 527 40.66 9.35 3.68
N ALA A 528 41.75 8.83 3.09
CA ALA A 528 43.11 9.37 3.19
C ALA A 528 43.63 9.59 4.63
N GLY A 529 43.19 8.78 5.57
CA GLY A 529 43.60 8.83 6.98
C GLY A 529 42.65 9.61 7.89
N TYR A 530 41.50 10.08 7.38
CA TYR A 530 40.55 10.93 8.10
C TYR A 530 39.24 10.21 8.43
N PHE A 531 38.56 10.58 9.51
CA PHE A 531 37.22 10.10 9.83
C PHE A 531 36.50 11.03 10.80
N THR A 532 35.17 10.91 10.90
CA THR A 532 34.36 11.70 11.84
C THR A 532 34.07 10.95 13.14
N ALA A 533 33.72 11.69 14.20
CA ALA A 533 33.25 11.13 15.47
C ALA A 533 32.11 10.12 15.28
N ASP A 534 31.16 10.41 14.39
CA ASP A 534 30.01 9.54 14.13
C ASP A 534 30.40 8.28 13.37
N GLN A 535 31.36 8.38 12.45
CA GLN A 535 31.92 7.20 11.77
C GLN A 535 32.69 6.31 12.76
N ALA A 536 33.47 6.90 13.67
CA ALA A 536 34.15 6.17 14.73
C ALA A 536 33.14 5.40 15.62
N ARG A 537 32.04 6.06 16.02
CA ARG A 537 30.95 5.42 16.78
C ARG A 537 30.32 4.26 16.03
N SER A 538 30.15 4.38 14.71
CA SER A 538 29.55 3.32 13.88
C SER A 538 30.40 2.04 13.84
N VAL A 539 31.71 2.16 14.07
CA VAL A 539 32.64 1.03 14.24
C VAL A 539 32.93 0.72 15.72
N GLY A 540 32.10 1.18 16.65
CA GLY A 540 32.24 0.87 18.08
C GLY A 540 33.40 1.59 18.78
N CYS A 541 33.94 2.67 18.18
CA CYS A 541 34.91 3.55 18.80
C CYS A 541 34.18 4.75 19.45
N PHE A 542 34.17 4.81 20.77
CA PHE A 542 33.51 5.86 21.55
C PHE A 542 34.47 6.97 21.97
N ALA A 543 33.93 8.07 22.51
CA ALA A 543 34.67 9.28 22.87
C ALA A 543 35.89 9.00 23.77
N ASP A 544 35.70 8.21 24.83
CA ASP A 544 36.77 7.87 25.79
C ASP A 544 37.99 7.20 25.12
N TYR A 545 37.76 6.43 24.04
CA TYR A 545 38.85 5.77 23.31
C TYR A 545 39.54 6.72 22.33
N LEU A 546 38.79 7.65 21.72
CA LEU A 546 39.39 8.72 20.91
C LEU A 546 40.30 9.60 21.78
N ASP A 547 39.83 10.00 22.97
CA ASP A 547 40.64 10.76 23.94
C ASP A 547 41.91 9.99 24.34
N TYR A 548 41.80 8.68 24.55
CA TYR A 548 42.94 7.79 24.81
C TYR A 548 43.97 7.77 23.66
N LEU A 549 43.52 7.76 22.40
CA LEU A 549 44.39 7.76 21.22
C LEU A 549 45.06 9.12 21.01
N GLU A 550 44.35 10.22 21.29
CA GLU A 550 44.90 11.58 21.25
C GLU A 550 45.98 11.78 22.31
N GLN A 551 45.74 11.35 23.55
CA GLN A 551 46.74 11.40 24.64
C GLN A 551 48.02 10.62 24.28
N ARG A 552 47.89 9.54 23.50
CA ARG A 552 49.02 8.75 22.98
C ARG A 552 49.63 9.29 21.68
N LYS A 553 49.12 10.41 21.14
CA LYS A 553 49.56 10.99 19.86
C LYS A 553 49.46 10.04 18.67
N LYS A 554 48.49 9.10 18.72
CA LYS A 554 48.13 8.25 17.57
C LYS A 554 47.05 8.90 16.70
N LEU A 555 46.31 9.86 17.26
CA LEU A 555 45.20 10.58 16.63
C LEU A 555 45.40 12.08 16.78
N GLU A 556 44.98 12.84 15.77
CA GLU A 556 45.00 14.30 15.73
C GLU A 556 43.60 14.84 15.39
N THR A 557 43.04 15.71 16.23
CA THR A 557 41.87 16.51 15.88
C THR A 557 42.27 17.59 14.88
N VAL A 558 41.71 17.55 13.68
CA VAL A 558 42.02 18.49 12.58
C VAL A 558 40.93 19.56 12.39
N ALA A 559 39.70 19.24 12.76
CA ALA A 559 38.56 20.15 12.82
C ALA A 559 37.53 19.62 13.83
N GLU A 560 36.53 20.42 14.17
CA GLU A 560 35.46 19.99 15.08
C GLU A 560 34.80 18.69 14.58
N GLY A 561 34.92 17.62 15.38
CA GLY A 561 34.36 16.30 15.06
C GLY A 561 35.08 15.51 13.96
N VAL A 562 36.22 16.00 13.45
CA VAL A 562 37.03 15.33 12.40
C VAL A 562 38.43 15.02 12.94
N PHE A 563 38.80 13.76 12.82
CA PHE A 563 40.07 13.23 13.33
C PHE A 563 40.91 12.64 12.20
N ARG A 564 42.22 12.61 12.42
CA ARG A 564 43.22 12.05 11.50
C ARG A 564 44.16 11.09 12.23
N LEU A 565 44.43 9.94 11.62
CA LEU A 565 45.46 9.01 12.11
C LEU A 565 46.87 9.52 11.79
N VAL A 566 47.71 9.62 12.82
CA VAL A 566 49.08 10.15 12.71
C VAL A 566 49.98 9.24 11.84
N ASN A 567 49.74 7.93 11.86
CA ASN A 567 50.52 6.94 11.10
C ASN A 567 50.12 6.83 9.62
N PHE A 568 49.11 7.60 9.16
CA PHE A 568 48.72 7.62 7.76
C PHE A 568 49.61 8.59 6.96
N PRO A 569 50.16 8.19 5.79
CA PRO A 569 51.09 9.01 5.02
C PRO A 569 50.54 10.42 4.77
N ALA A 570 51.30 11.45 5.14
CA ALA A 570 50.88 12.85 5.07
C ALA A 570 50.93 13.45 3.64
N VAL A 571 50.82 12.65 2.58
CA VAL A 571 51.33 13.02 1.24
C VAL A 571 50.24 13.44 0.25
N SER A 572 48.98 13.62 0.63
CA SER A 572 47.98 14.10 -0.33
C SER A 572 47.84 15.63 -0.33
N ASP A 573 47.74 16.22 -1.52
CA ASP A 573 47.42 17.64 -1.72
C ASP A 573 45.93 17.95 -1.48
N VAL A 574 45.15 16.93 -1.10
CA VAL A 574 43.70 17.01 -0.88
C VAL A 574 43.29 17.11 0.60
N LYS A 575 44.22 17.27 1.55
CA LYS A 575 43.94 17.25 3.01
C LYS A 575 42.80 18.18 3.42
N ASP A 576 42.86 19.44 3.00
CA ASP A 576 41.85 20.43 3.33
C ASP A 576 40.51 20.13 2.66
N LEU A 577 40.55 19.50 1.48
CA LEU A 577 39.36 19.06 0.75
C LEU A 577 38.67 17.90 1.49
N VAL A 578 39.42 16.91 1.98
CA VAL A 578 38.85 15.79 2.74
C VAL A 578 38.12 16.28 3.99
N VAL A 579 38.69 17.25 4.71
CA VAL A 579 38.05 17.85 5.88
C VAL A 579 36.73 18.52 5.51
N VAL A 580 36.71 19.36 4.47
CA VAL A 580 35.49 20.03 3.99
C VAL A 580 34.44 19.01 3.53
N TRP A 581 34.85 17.95 2.83
CA TRP A 581 33.96 16.88 2.38
C TRP A 581 33.32 16.15 3.56
N LEU A 582 34.10 15.79 4.58
CA LEU A 582 33.58 15.13 5.78
C LEU A 582 32.67 16.06 6.61
N GLN A 583 33.04 17.32 6.79
CA GLN A 583 32.19 18.32 7.47
C GLN A 583 30.87 18.58 6.72
N SER A 584 30.85 18.37 5.40
CA SER A 584 29.62 18.44 4.61
C SER A 584 28.71 17.21 4.76
N GLY A 585 29.09 16.22 5.58
CA GLY A 585 28.39 14.93 5.64
C GLY A 585 28.54 14.13 4.33
N LYS A 586 29.65 14.31 3.63
CA LYS A 586 29.95 13.75 2.30
C LYS A 586 29.04 14.22 1.14
N ALA A 587 28.27 15.29 1.32
CA ALA A 587 27.36 15.80 0.30
C ALA A 587 28.01 16.78 -0.69
N ALA A 588 29.15 17.39 -0.34
CA ALA A 588 29.85 18.34 -1.19
C ALA A 588 30.61 17.66 -2.34
N VAL A 589 30.51 18.23 -3.54
CA VAL A 589 31.34 17.90 -4.72
C VAL A 589 32.19 19.12 -5.06
N PHE A 590 33.52 18.97 -5.13
CA PHE A 590 34.40 20.10 -5.46
C PHE A 590 34.18 20.55 -6.91
N SER A 591 34.05 21.86 -7.12
CA SER A 591 33.60 22.41 -8.40
C SER A 591 34.29 23.74 -8.72
N HIS A 592 33.91 24.37 -9.85
CA HIS A 592 34.44 25.67 -10.30
C HIS A 592 35.98 25.70 -10.25
N HIS A 593 36.57 26.76 -9.67
CA HIS A 593 38.02 26.94 -9.63
C HIS A 593 38.75 25.81 -8.91
N THR A 594 38.15 25.20 -7.89
CA THR A 594 38.80 24.08 -7.18
C THR A 594 38.90 22.85 -8.06
N ALA A 595 37.81 22.47 -8.75
CA ALA A 595 37.88 21.37 -9.72
C ALA A 595 38.78 21.70 -10.92
N LEU A 596 38.83 22.97 -11.34
CA LEU A 596 39.65 23.40 -12.48
C LEU A 596 41.14 23.15 -12.25
N VAL A 597 41.62 23.47 -11.03
CA VAL A 597 43.00 23.22 -10.61
C VAL A 597 43.27 21.73 -10.41
N LEU A 598 42.31 20.98 -9.84
CA LEU A 598 42.46 19.53 -9.63
C LEU A 598 42.49 18.74 -10.95
N HIS A 599 41.91 19.28 -12.03
CA HIS A 599 42.07 18.74 -13.38
C HIS A 599 43.34 19.22 -14.08
N GLU A 600 44.14 20.07 -13.43
CA GLU A 600 45.31 20.75 -14.00
C GLU A 600 44.97 21.51 -15.30
N LEU A 601 43.77 22.11 -15.36
CA LEU A 601 43.30 22.87 -16.52
C LEU A 601 43.56 24.39 -16.38
N SER A 602 44.15 24.79 -15.27
CA SER A 602 44.54 26.17 -15.01
C SER A 602 45.54 26.25 -13.87
N ASP A 603 46.52 27.15 -14.01
CA ASP A 603 47.51 27.44 -12.98
C ASP A 603 47.03 28.47 -11.94
N ILE A 604 45.73 28.79 -11.92
CA ILE A 604 45.18 29.68 -10.89
C ILE A 604 45.35 29.07 -9.50
N LEU A 605 45.69 29.90 -8.52
CA LEU A 605 45.67 29.52 -7.11
C LEU A 605 44.38 30.09 -6.50
N PRO A 606 43.27 29.31 -6.47
CA PRO A 606 42.00 29.82 -5.97
C PRO A 606 42.13 30.19 -4.50
N PRO A 607 41.74 31.41 -4.10
CA PRO A 607 41.88 31.87 -2.71
C PRO A 607 40.88 31.20 -1.76
N ARG A 608 39.97 30.37 -2.30
CA ARG A 608 38.87 29.72 -1.60
C ARG A 608 38.60 28.34 -2.18
N ILE A 609 37.99 27.47 -1.38
CA ILE A 609 37.57 26.13 -1.80
C ILE A 609 36.13 26.23 -2.33
N HIS A 610 35.91 25.89 -3.59
CA HIS A 610 34.59 25.91 -4.22
C HIS A 610 33.99 24.52 -4.20
N VAL A 611 32.79 24.40 -3.63
CA VAL A 611 32.01 23.16 -3.60
C VAL A 611 30.62 23.41 -4.13
N THR A 612 30.11 22.45 -4.90
CA THR A 612 28.69 22.35 -5.24
C THR A 612 28.06 21.34 -4.31
N VAL A 613 27.00 21.75 -3.64
CA VAL A 613 26.12 20.88 -2.86
C VAL A 613 24.76 20.83 -3.54
N PRO A 614 23.97 19.75 -3.34
CA PRO A 614 22.58 19.73 -3.74
C PRO A 614 21.82 20.93 -3.16
N PRO A 615 20.84 21.50 -3.88
CA PRO A 615 20.06 22.62 -3.36
C PRO A 615 19.33 22.34 -2.04
N THR A 616 19.14 21.06 -1.73
CA THR A 616 18.50 20.53 -0.52
C THR A 616 19.45 20.36 0.67
N TRP A 617 20.75 20.58 0.48
CA TRP A 617 21.74 20.37 1.54
C TRP A 617 21.73 21.54 2.53
N THR A 618 21.62 21.20 3.82
CA THR A 618 21.75 22.16 4.92
C THR A 618 22.96 21.80 5.79
N PRO A 619 23.83 22.77 6.12
CA PRO A 619 24.99 22.51 6.96
C PRO A 619 24.56 22.18 8.40
N ALA A 620 24.97 21.03 8.92
CA ALA A 620 24.82 20.69 10.34
C ALA A 620 25.69 21.59 11.24
N ALA A 621 26.80 22.08 10.71
CA ALA A 621 27.65 23.11 11.28
C ALA A 621 28.15 24.04 10.17
N PRO A 622 28.42 25.34 10.45
CA PRO A 622 28.96 26.25 9.45
C PRO A 622 30.26 25.70 8.86
N LEU A 623 30.33 25.64 7.52
CA LEU A 623 31.60 25.33 6.85
C LEU A 623 32.61 26.48 7.09
N PRO A 624 33.92 26.19 6.99
CA PRO A 624 34.95 27.21 7.15
C PRO A 624 34.74 28.42 6.22
N ALA A 625 35.07 29.62 6.69
CA ALA A 625 34.81 30.88 5.96
C ALA A 625 35.51 31.00 4.60
N HIS A 626 36.52 30.17 4.33
CA HIS A 626 37.21 30.09 3.05
C HIS A 626 36.55 29.13 2.05
N VAL A 627 35.41 28.52 2.40
CA VAL A 627 34.62 27.66 1.51
C VAL A 627 33.53 28.48 0.83
N VAL A 628 33.45 28.40 -0.50
CA VAL A 628 32.38 28.97 -1.31
C VAL A 628 31.42 27.86 -1.68
N LEU A 629 30.19 27.99 -1.20
CA LEU A 629 29.09 27.07 -1.47
C LEU A 629 28.34 27.51 -2.73
N HIS A 630 28.26 26.59 -3.69
CA HIS A 630 27.39 26.64 -4.85
C HIS A 630 26.26 25.65 -4.66
N SER A 631 25.09 26.01 -5.14
CA SER A 631 23.89 25.18 -5.03
C SER A 631 23.46 24.75 -6.42
N ALA A 632 23.58 23.46 -6.74
CA ALA A 632 23.13 22.90 -8.01
C ALA A 632 22.96 21.38 -7.91
N THR A 633 21.99 20.84 -8.65
CA THR A 633 21.84 19.38 -8.82
C THR A 633 22.88 18.90 -9.84
N LEU A 634 23.71 17.93 -9.44
CA LEU A 634 24.70 17.27 -10.29
C LEU A 634 24.20 15.87 -10.66
N ALA A 635 24.23 15.51 -11.93
CA ALA A 635 24.02 14.12 -12.34
C ALA A 635 25.25 13.26 -12.00
N GLU A 636 25.07 11.97 -11.75
CA GLU A 636 26.20 11.05 -11.48
C GLU A 636 27.26 11.08 -12.60
N SER A 637 26.84 11.24 -13.86
CA SER A 637 27.75 11.38 -15.01
C SER A 637 28.55 12.68 -15.03
N GLU A 638 28.18 13.67 -14.21
CA GLU A 638 28.87 14.95 -14.07
C GLU A 638 29.84 14.97 -12.90
N ILE A 639 29.90 13.90 -12.10
CA ILE A 639 30.77 13.74 -10.95
C ILE A 639 31.85 12.71 -11.29
N THR A 640 33.07 13.01 -10.91
CA THR A 640 34.21 12.08 -10.94
C THR A 640 34.99 12.19 -9.63
N TRP A 641 36.10 11.47 -9.49
CA TRP A 641 36.89 11.43 -8.28
C TRP A 641 38.31 11.90 -8.54
N HIS A 642 38.83 12.73 -7.63
CA HIS A 642 40.26 13.03 -7.53
C HIS A 642 40.75 12.49 -6.19
N ASP A 643 41.61 11.47 -6.24
CA ASP A 643 41.99 10.65 -5.10
C ASP A 643 40.77 10.10 -4.34
N VAL A 644 40.44 10.72 -3.20
CA VAL A 644 39.39 10.29 -2.25
C VAL A 644 38.24 11.30 -2.15
N VAL A 645 38.23 12.36 -2.97
CA VAL A 645 37.19 13.39 -2.94
C VAL A 645 36.44 13.48 -4.27
N PRO A 646 35.11 13.71 -4.24
CA PRO A 646 34.32 13.85 -5.46
C PRO A 646 34.51 15.26 -6.04
N ILE A 647 34.75 15.34 -7.35
CA ILE A 647 34.89 16.58 -8.10
C ILE A 647 33.97 16.60 -9.33
N THR A 648 33.63 17.78 -9.87
CA THR A 648 32.91 17.84 -11.14
C THR A 648 33.78 17.37 -12.30
N THR A 649 33.19 16.73 -13.31
CA THR A 649 33.88 16.34 -14.55
C THR A 649 34.42 17.57 -15.28
N PRO A 650 35.51 17.45 -16.07
CA PRO A 650 36.12 18.58 -16.77
C PRO A 650 35.13 19.45 -17.56
N ALA A 651 34.23 18.82 -18.34
CA ALA A 651 33.21 19.54 -19.10
C ALA A 651 32.21 20.30 -18.21
N ARG A 652 31.82 19.71 -17.06
CA ARG A 652 30.96 20.37 -16.08
C ARG A 652 31.69 21.53 -15.41
N THR A 653 32.94 21.33 -15.00
CA THR A 653 33.79 22.36 -14.39
C THR A 653 33.90 23.59 -15.28
N ILE A 654 34.12 23.42 -16.59
CA ILE A 654 34.19 24.54 -17.54
C ILE A 654 32.87 25.31 -17.60
N ARG A 655 31.72 24.61 -17.64
CA ARG A 655 30.39 25.26 -17.63
C ARG A 655 30.15 26.04 -16.34
N ASP A 656 30.52 25.46 -15.20
CA ASP A 656 30.42 26.09 -13.88
C ASP A 656 31.30 27.35 -13.80
N CYS A 657 32.58 27.25 -14.19
CA CYS A 657 33.51 28.39 -14.24
C CYS A 657 33.01 29.51 -15.17
N ARG A 658 32.44 29.15 -16.32
CA ARG A 658 31.87 30.12 -17.26
C ARG A 658 30.66 30.83 -16.67
N ALA A 659 29.76 30.09 -16.02
CA ALA A 659 28.59 30.68 -15.35
C ALA A 659 29.01 31.60 -14.19
N ALA A 660 30.11 31.29 -13.52
CA ALA A 660 30.70 32.11 -12.46
C ALA A 660 31.52 33.32 -12.97
N GLY A 661 31.66 33.48 -14.29
CA GLY A 661 32.36 34.62 -14.90
C GLY A 661 33.88 34.56 -14.80
N LEU A 662 34.48 33.36 -14.87
CA LEU A 662 35.93 33.23 -15.05
C LEU A 662 36.39 33.94 -16.32
N ASP A 663 37.61 34.47 -16.31
CA ASP A 663 38.20 35.17 -17.45
C ASP A 663 38.08 34.33 -18.75
N PRO A 664 37.52 34.89 -19.84
CA PRO A 664 37.36 34.17 -21.11
C PRO A 664 38.66 33.57 -21.67
N GLU A 665 39.82 34.22 -21.48
CA GLU A 665 41.10 33.73 -21.97
C GLU A 665 41.55 32.48 -21.20
N LEU A 666 41.32 32.44 -19.88
CA LEU A 666 41.58 31.26 -19.04
C LEU A 666 40.62 30.10 -19.37
N LEU A 667 39.36 30.41 -19.67
CA LEU A 667 38.37 29.41 -20.09
C LEU A 667 38.73 28.81 -21.46
N GLU A 668 39.14 29.64 -22.42
CA GLU A 668 39.56 29.15 -23.74
C GLU A 668 40.81 28.27 -23.63
N GLN A 669 41.78 28.67 -22.81
CA GLN A 669 42.95 27.86 -22.50
C GLN A 669 42.55 26.50 -21.90
N ALA A 670 41.71 26.50 -20.86
CA ALA A 670 41.24 25.28 -20.20
C ALA A 670 40.48 24.34 -21.15
N CYS A 671 39.62 24.90 -22.03
CA CYS A 671 38.93 24.16 -23.08
C CYS A 671 39.93 23.48 -24.03
N ARG A 672 40.90 24.24 -24.55
CA ARG A 672 41.91 23.75 -25.49
C ARG A 672 42.75 22.64 -24.86
N GLU A 673 43.29 22.86 -23.67
CA GLU A 673 44.12 21.88 -22.96
C GLU A 673 43.34 20.61 -22.61
N GLY A 674 42.09 20.74 -22.16
CA GLY A 674 41.24 19.58 -21.84
C GLY A 674 40.91 18.71 -23.06
N ILE A 675 40.70 19.33 -24.21
CA ILE A 675 40.49 18.62 -25.49
C ILE A 675 41.81 17.99 -25.98
N GLU A 676 42.92 18.72 -25.96
CA GLU A 676 44.24 18.24 -26.38
C GLU A 676 44.72 17.05 -25.52
N ARG A 677 44.44 17.08 -24.21
CA ARG A 677 44.74 16.00 -23.26
C ARG A 677 43.75 14.84 -23.34
N GLY A 678 42.65 14.98 -24.08
CA GLY A 678 41.61 13.96 -24.23
C GLY A 678 40.76 13.71 -22.99
N ILE A 679 40.83 14.59 -21.98
CA ILE A 679 39.99 14.53 -20.77
C ILE A 679 38.62 15.19 -20.99
N ILE A 680 38.47 15.93 -22.09
CA ILE A 680 37.20 16.47 -22.60
C ILE A 680 36.99 15.93 -24.02
N PRO A 681 35.95 15.12 -24.27
CA PRO A 681 35.54 14.77 -25.62
C PRO A 681 35.14 16.03 -26.39
N ALA A 682 35.57 16.17 -27.65
CA ALA A 682 35.28 17.36 -28.45
C ALA A 682 33.78 17.63 -28.61
N GLU A 683 32.96 16.58 -28.57
CA GLU A 683 31.49 16.67 -28.67
C GLU A 683 30.82 17.04 -27.33
N ALA A 684 31.54 17.00 -26.22
CA ALA A 684 31.00 17.28 -24.88
C ALA A 684 30.82 18.78 -24.61
N LEU A 685 31.48 19.65 -25.38
CA LEU A 685 31.33 21.11 -25.32
C LEU A 685 30.70 21.63 -26.61
N ARG A 686 29.73 22.53 -26.49
CA ARG A 686 29.14 23.20 -27.66
C ARG A 686 30.17 24.19 -28.25
N PRO A 687 30.15 24.50 -29.56
CA PRO A 687 31.04 25.50 -30.14
C PRO A 687 30.96 26.87 -29.43
N SER A 688 29.77 27.23 -28.97
CA SER A 688 29.53 28.42 -28.17
C SER A 688 30.23 28.39 -26.80
N GLU A 689 30.61 27.22 -26.29
CA GLU A 689 31.33 26.98 -25.02
C GLU A 689 32.85 26.98 -25.19
N ILE A 690 33.34 26.90 -26.44
CA ILE A 690 34.78 26.86 -26.77
C ILE A 690 35.29 28.26 -27.16
N PHE A 691 34.48 29.05 -27.89
CA PHE A 691 34.87 30.38 -28.35
C PHE A 691 34.01 31.47 -27.68
N ALA A 692 34.63 32.58 -27.26
CA ALA A 692 33.89 33.76 -26.85
C ALA A 692 33.08 34.29 -28.06
N ALA A 693 31.80 34.59 -27.85
CA ALA A 693 31.04 35.31 -28.87
C ALA A 693 31.63 36.72 -29.02
N GLU A 694 32.02 37.09 -30.24
CA GLU A 694 32.47 38.43 -30.60
C GLU A 694 31.43 39.52 -30.27
#